data_AF-A0A8T5RVN8-F1
#
_entry.id   AF-A0A8T5RVN8-F1
#
_cell.length_a   1.000
_cell.length_b   1.000
_cell.length_c   1.000
_cell.angle_alpha   90.00
_cell.angle_beta   90.00
_cell.angle_gamma   90.00
#
_symmetry.space_group_name_H-M   'P 1'
#
loop_
_entity.id
_entity.type
_entity.pdbx_description
1 polymer ?
#
loop_
_entity_poly.entity_id
_entity_poly.type
_entity_poly.pdbx_seq_one_letter_code
_entity_poly.pdbx_strand_id
1 'polypeptide(L)'
;MSSLKLFNNNFNDNRKISGFSKEEITEIKHTLSNLKSKQAEVSEINDYIITKLDTPSNVFDLYSDYLNEIKSFFDVYLINSPSLDKRNLYYHLKSRILKELNSIIENLQNLNSNCSNIKRITKNGFSHLDTLLNNSKNLLHQSNDIASNVINSLKEGVNLYNDEVYLWVEVSKIKNLNFKLNNLPYGLGNWSEFQELEAFIISLNDVFTKKVKKAQKENIRTFHFDEIYQYYFSKDEKQITYYSDLIYLLYMNKGFEIYQGDEFINILERKEVIQKLKEFINPLLTDVIIDNLENIFIEYQDFDLKDKQEHLDINALKEQKISIFLPKVVDMYVKGLEKKFQEQIQDVVESEKFEEIANFYYQKIEEFSRLIDDIDNWILTFENYLIPYESITESLKKIFTNLSSEIFRRKNEYLTFIKTVKDEELRISIRKFVTGKISQINELIRNYEDETSLIIREEFPQLKKVRDILSEYNSQIQVIKDDVYKRIDSFKSHDVDIYQIIKLWEDNFNRKRQQLTFLISLLINKLFKSFKELIDKEGILFATITEITEQTENFGELPLNFALSSFLAEKLTEDELKERINEINSKITQLNNSLGLYQVELSKLETILSNRVKFRKGVTASDVHCTVCHKNLNFARDKVITCPFCGSIYHYLCVAFWLSKYNSCPMCQNNFLEPYSNIYEGQEDQELEKF
;
A
#
# COMPACT_ATOMS: atom_id res chain seq x y z
N MET A 1 38.29 6.82 -61.13
CA MET A 1 37.79 8.05 -60.50
C MET A 1 38.77 8.41 -59.40
N SER A 2 39.29 9.63 -59.39
CA SER A 2 40.03 10.15 -58.24
C SER A 2 39.10 10.10 -57.02
N SER A 3 39.53 9.44 -55.95
CA SER A 3 38.79 9.41 -54.69
C SER A 3 38.52 10.83 -54.19
N LEU A 4 37.28 11.14 -53.81
CA LEU A 4 36.94 12.40 -53.17
C LEU A 4 37.53 12.41 -51.76
N LYS A 5 37.93 13.58 -51.24
CA LYS A 5 38.23 13.67 -49.81
C LYS A 5 36.93 13.94 -49.07
N LEU A 6 36.77 13.36 -47.89
CA LEU A 6 35.62 13.66 -47.03
C LEU A 6 35.81 15.05 -46.40
N PHE A 7 37.06 15.44 -46.12
CA PHE A 7 37.39 16.76 -45.58
C PHE A 7 38.59 17.39 -46.26
N ASN A 8 38.74 18.71 -46.08
CA ASN A 8 39.88 19.47 -46.59
C ASN A 8 40.02 19.31 -48.12
N ASN A 9 38.91 19.31 -48.85
CA ASN A 9 38.94 19.22 -50.30
C ASN A 9 39.64 20.46 -50.88
N ASN A 10 40.50 20.23 -51.86
CA ASN A 10 41.19 21.33 -52.54
C ASN A 10 40.37 21.91 -53.69
N PHE A 11 39.39 21.17 -54.22
CA PHE A 11 38.54 21.58 -55.36
C PHE A 11 39.33 22.26 -56.49
N ASN A 12 40.48 21.68 -56.90
CA ASN A 12 41.44 22.26 -57.85
C ASN A 12 41.93 23.67 -57.47
N ASP A 13 42.46 23.83 -56.26
CA ASP A 13 42.96 25.09 -55.68
C ASP A 13 41.89 26.15 -55.37
N ASN A 14 40.59 25.82 -55.51
CA ASN A 14 39.46 26.72 -55.24
C ASN A 14 38.85 26.53 -53.85
N ARG A 15 39.66 26.10 -52.88
CA ARG A 15 39.17 25.85 -51.52
C ARG A 15 38.52 27.07 -50.89
N LYS A 16 38.96 28.28 -51.26
CA LYS A 16 38.40 29.54 -50.76
C LYS A 16 38.17 30.52 -51.90
N ILE A 17 36.92 30.93 -52.11
CA ILE A 17 36.53 31.98 -53.05
C ILE A 17 36.25 33.24 -52.25
N SER A 18 37.06 34.29 -52.42
CA SER A 18 36.84 35.58 -51.75
C SER A 18 35.77 36.42 -52.44
N GLY A 19 34.95 37.10 -51.63
CA GLY A 19 34.09 38.17 -52.15
C GLY A 19 34.92 39.37 -52.58
N PHE A 20 34.47 40.10 -53.61
CA PHE A 20 35.14 41.33 -54.05
C PHE A 20 35.12 42.40 -52.98
N SER A 21 36.28 42.96 -52.67
CA SER A 21 36.45 44.17 -51.88
C SER A 21 35.89 45.40 -52.59
N LYS A 22 35.71 46.49 -51.84
CA LYS A 22 35.23 47.77 -52.41
C LYS A 22 36.18 48.29 -53.48
N GLU A 23 37.48 48.13 -53.29
CA GLU A 23 38.53 48.57 -54.21
C GLU A 23 38.49 47.77 -55.51
N GLU A 24 38.38 46.45 -55.43
CA GLU A 24 38.23 45.57 -56.61
C GLU A 24 36.95 45.89 -57.39
N ILE A 25 35.83 46.15 -56.72
CA ILE A 25 34.58 46.54 -57.39
C ILE A 25 34.77 47.86 -58.18
N THR A 26 35.49 48.82 -57.60
CA THR A 26 35.79 50.10 -58.31
C THR A 26 36.74 49.92 -59.48
N GLU A 27 37.76 49.05 -59.35
CA GLU A 27 38.69 48.70 -60.42
C GLU A 27 37.97 48.02 -61.58
N ILE A 28 37.14 47.01 -61.28
CA ILE A 28 36.33 46.28 -62.26
C ILE A 28 35.40 47.25 -63.00
N LYS A 29 34.74 48.17 -62.28
CA LYS A 29 33.86 49.19 -62.89
C LYS A 29 34.61 50.11 -63.83
N HIS A 30 35.78 50.61 -63.43
CA HIS A 30 36.61 51.50 -64.25
C HIS A 30 37.12 50.79 -65.51
N THR A 31 37.61 49.56 -65.36
CA THR A 31 38.16 48.75 -66.45
C THR A 31 37.08 48.37 -67.47
N LEU A 32 35.90 47.93 -67.01
CA LEU A 32 34.77 47.65 -67.88
C LEU A 32 34.24 48.90 -68.59
N SER A 33 34.28 50.08 -67.95
CA SER A 33 33.91 51.35 -68.58
C SER A 33 34.89 51.74 -69.69
N ASN A 34 36.19 51.48 -69.49
CA ASN A 34 37.25 51.77 -70.46
C ASN A 34 37.23 50.80 -71.65
N LEU A 35 36.94 49.52 -71.43
CA LEU A 35 36.77 48.56 -72.52
C LEU A 35 35.55 48.91 -73.39
N LYS A 36 34.45 49.37 -72.77
CA LYS A 36 33.26 49.84 -73.49
C LYS A 36 33.51 51.12 -74.30
N SER A 37 34.28 52.07 -73.79
CA SER A 37 34.58 53.31 -74.52
C SER A 37 35.52 53.09 -75.72
N LYS A 38 36.33 52.03 -75.69
CA LYS A 38 37.24 51.62 -76.76
C LYS A 38 36.62 50.73 -77.85
N GLN A 39 35.32 50.45 -77.79
CA GLN A 39 34.64 49.49 -78.70
C GLN A 39 35.34 48.11 -78.73
N ALA A 40 35.84 47.64 -77.59
CA ALA A 40 36.43 46.31 -77.47
C ALA A 40 35.45 45.21 -77.91
N GLU A 41 35.96 44.11 -78.47
CA GLU A 41 35.14 42.98 -78.86
C GLU A 41 34.44 42.36 -77.64
N VAL A 42 33.24 41.80 -77.86
CA VAL A 42 32.45 41.17 -76.79
C VAL A 42 33.22 40.00 -76.14
N SER A 43 34.07 39.31 -76.90
CA SER A 43 35.00 38.27 -76.43
C SER A 43 35.97 38.80 -75.36
N GLU A 44 36.61 39.94 -75.60
CA GLU A 44 37.60 40.54 -74.69
C GLU A 44 36.97 40.98 -73.36
N ILE A 45 35.74 41.50 -73.39
CA ILE A 45 34.97 41.85 -72.19
C ILE A 45 34.60 40.59 -71.40
N ASN A 46 34.22 39.52 -72.10
CA ASN A 46 33.85 38.25 -71.48
C ASN A 46 35.07 37.57 -70.83
N ASP A 47 36.21 37.56 -71.51
CA ASP A 47 37.46 36.98 -71.00
C ASP A 47 37.94 37.73 -69.75
N TYR A 48 37.83 39.06 -69.71
CA TYR A 48 38.13 39.84 -68.52
C TYR A 48 37.21 39.50 -67.34
N ILE A 49 35.89 39.36 -67.58
CA ILE A 49 34.92 39.00 -66.54
C ILE A 49 35.19 37.59 -66.00
N ILE A 50 35.45 36.62 -66.87
CA ILE A 50 35.76 35.24 -66.49
C ILE A 50 37.05 35.21 -65.66
N THR A 51 38.09 35.94 -66.10
CA THR A 51 39.37 36.02 -65.39
C THR A 51 39.21 36.66 -64.00
N LYS A 52 38.37 37.69 -63.86
CA LYS A 52 38.14 38.36 -62.57
C LYS A 52 37.23 37.58 -61.61
N LEU A 53 36.34 36.73 -62.13
CA LEU A 53 35.53 35.85 -61.29
C LEU A 53 36.33 34.64 -60.76
N ASP A 54 37.52 34.39 -61.31
CA ASP A 54 38.47 33.36 -60.89
C ASP A 54 37.78 32.03 -60.56
N THR A 55 36.83 31.63 -61.41
CA THR A 55 36.02 30.44 -61.23
C THR A 55 36.36 29.44 -62.32
N PRO A 56 37.10 28.36 -62.00
CA PRO A 56 37.39 27.33 -62.98
C PRO A 56 36.11 26.68 -63.51
N SER A 57 36.17 26.29 -64.78
CA SER A 57 35.01 25.80 -65.54
C SER A 57 34.29 24.60 -64.91
N ASN A 58 34.96 23.83 -64.04
CA ASN A 58 34.45 22.61 -63.42
C ASN A 58 34.17 22.72 -61.90
N VAL A 59 34.29 23.90 -61.27
CA VAL A 59 34.07 24.01 -59.80
C VAL A 59 32.66 23.60 -59.39
N PHE A 60 31.66 23.95 -60.19
CA PHE A 60 30.28 23.56 -59.91
C PHE A 60 30.05 22.05 -60.01
N ASP A 61 30.69 21.38 -60.97
CA ASP A 61 30.63 19.92 -61.10
C ASP A 61 31.28 19.27 -59.88
N LEU A 62 32.45 19.77 -59.46
CA LEU A 62 33.14 19.28 -58.26
C LEU A 62 32.32 19.47 -56.98
N TYR A 63 31.65 20.61 -56.80
CA TYR A 63 30.73 20.81 -55.68
C TYR A 63 29.50 19.91 -55.80
N SER A 64 28.93 19.74 -56.98
CA SER A 64 27.76 18.88 -57.17
C SER A 64 28.08 17.42 -56.83
N ASP A 65 29.21 16.90 -57.34
CA ASP A 65 29.69 15.55 -57.06
C ASP A 65 29.91 15.35 -55.56
N TYR A 66 30.61 16.27 -54.89
CA TYR A 66 30.81 16.21 -53.45
C TYR A 66 29.49 16.25 -52.67
N LEU A 67 28.57 17.16 -53.02
CA LEU A 67 27.28 17.31 -52.33
C LEU A 67 26.38 16.07 -52.49
N ASN A 68 26.43 15.39 -53.63
CA ASN A 68 25.69 14.15 -53.87
C ASN A 68 26.26 13.01 -53.03
N GLU A 69 27.58 12.85 -53.03
CA GLU A 69 28.26 11.80 -52.26
C GLU A 69 28.14 12.03 -50.74
N ILE A 70 28.31 13.27 -50.24
CA ILE A 70 28.18 13.57 -48.81
C ILE A 70 26.75 13.39 -48.32
N LYS A 71 25.75 13.73 -49.15
CA LYS A 71 24.34 13.48 -48.83
C LYS A 71 24.07 11.98 -48.69
N SER A 72 24.53 11.18 -49.66
CA SER A 72 24.41 9.72 -49.61
C SER A 72 25.12 9.14 -48.39
N PHE A 73 26.34 9.59 -48.09
CA PHE A 73 27.10 9.17 -46.91
C PHE A 73 26.35 9.49 -45.61
N PHE A 74 25.87 10.72 -45.48
CA PHE A 74 25.17 11.19 -44.29
C PHE A 74 23.84 10.45 -44.07
N ASP A 75 23.04 10.30 -45.12
CA ASP A 75 21.74 9.63 -45.06
C ASP A 75 21.89 8.13 -44.72
N VAL A 76 22.88 7.44 -45.31
CA VAL A 76 23.07 5.99 -45.10
C VAL A 76 23.74 5.69 -43.76
N TYR A 77 24.79 6.42 -43.39
CA TYR A 77 25.66 6.02 -42.27
C TYR A 77 25.44 6.83 -40.99
N LEU A 78 24.93 8.06 -41.08
CA LEU A 78 24.78 8.96 -39.94
C LEU A 78 23.32 9.18 -39.51
N ILE A 79 22.35 8.92 -40.38
CA ILE A 79 20.90 9.00 -40.08
C ILE A 79 20.22 7.63 -40.11
N ASN A 80 20.19 6.94 -41.25
CA ASN A 80 19.32 5.78 -41.45
C ASN A 80 20.05 4.46 -41.16
N SER A 81 20.25 4.14 -39.88
CA SER A 81 20.73 2.81 -39.47
C SER A 81 19.65 2.01 -38.76
N PRO A 82 19.42 0.74 -39.14
CA PRO A 82 18.26 -0.06 -38.70
C PRO A 82 18.32 -0.61 -37.25
N SER A 83 19.24 -0.19 -36.38
CA SER A 83 19.51 -0.91 -35.12
C SER A 83 19.67 -0.09 -33.83
N LEU A 84 19.74 1.24 -33.86
CA LEU A 84 19.79 2.11 -32.66
C LEU A 84 19.44 3.54 -33.09
N ASP A 85 18.94 4.38 -32.16
CA ASP A 85 18.72 5.82 -32.41
C ASP A 85 20.07 6.55 -32.53
N LYS A 86 20.76 6.38 -33.66
CA LYS A 86 22.12 6.91 -33.94
C LYS A 86 22.17 8.43 -34.09
N ARG A 87 21.05 9.15 -33.89
CA ARG A 87 21.03 10.63 -33.95
C ARG A 87 22.01 11.24 -32.97
N ASN A 88 22.25 10.59 -31.84
CA ASN A 88 23.13 11.11 -30.79
C ASN A 88 24.62 10.73 -31.00
N LEU A 89 24.96 9.95 -32.03
CA LEU A 89 26.33 9.49 -32.29
C LEU A 89 27.08 10.39 -33.29
N TYR A 90 28.41 10.25 -33.31
CA TYR A 90 29.31 10.87 -34.30
C TYR A 90 29.33 12.41 -34.29
N TYR A 91 29.26 13.02 -33.11
CA TYR A 91 29.18 14.47 -32.97
C TYR A 91 30.35 15.21 -33.64
N HIS A 92 31.59 14.72 -33.47
CA HIS A 92 32.78 15.37 -34.02
C HIS A 92 32.84 15.23 -35.55
N LEU A 93 32.48 14.07 -36.08
CA LEU A 93 32.36 13.81 -37.50
C LEU A 93 31.29 14.71 -38.15
N LYS A 94 30.07 14.73 -37.60
CA LYS A 94 28.97 15.60 -38.07
C LYS A 94 29.37 17.08 -38.02
N SER A 95 30.02 17.51 -36.94
CA SER A 95 30.51 18.88 -36.79
C SER A 95 31.54 19.25 -37.87
N ARG A 96 32.39 18.29 -38.26
CA ARG A 96 33.38 18.50 -39.32
C ARG A 96 32.75 18.53 -40.71
N ILE A 97 31.76 17.69 -40.96
CA ILE A 97 30.95 17.73 -42.20
C ILE A 97 30.28 19.11 -42.33
N LEU A 98 29.70 19.61 -41.23
CA LEU A 98 29.10 20.93 -41.21
C LEU A 98 30.11 22.04 -41.51
N LYS A 99 31.34 21.95 -40.98
CA LYS A 99 32.42 22.91 -41.31
C LYS A 99 32.78 22.90 -42.79
N GLU A 100 32.88 21.72 -43.40
CA GLU A 100 33.18 21.61 -44.84
C GLU A 100 32.03 22.15 -45.70
N LEU A 101 30.77 21.83 -45.35
CA LEU A 101 29.58 22.38 -46.00
C LEU A 101 29.50 23.90 -45.88
N ASN A 102 29.81 24.45 -44.70
CA ASN A 102 29.83 25.90 -44.48
C ASN A 102 30.90 26.60 -45.34
N SER A 103 32.06 25.96 -45.56
CA SER A 103 33.08 26.47 -46.49
C SER A 103 32.56 26.54 -47.93
N ILE A 104 31.81 25.52 -48.38
CA ILE A 104 31.19 25.51 -49.71
C ILE A 104 30.09 26.58 -49.80
N ILE A 105 29.26 26.70 -48.76
CA ILE A 105 28.20 27.73 -48.67
C ILE A 105 28.81 29.13 -48.75
N GLU A 106 29.87 29.42 -48.00
CA GLU A 106 30.57 30.72 -48.02
C GLU A 106 31.12 31.01 -49.42
N ASN A 107 31.76 30.03 -50.07
CA ASN A 107 32.28 30.17 -51.42
C ASN A 107 31.18 30.47 -52.44
N LEU A 108 30.04 29.77 -52.37
CA LEU A 108 28.89 29.98 -53.25
C LEU A 108 28.22 31.35 -53.00
N GLN A 109 28.14 31.80 -51.75
CA GLN A 109 27.65 33.14 -51.38
C GLN A 109 28.56 34.24 -51.93
N ASN A 110 29.88 34.10 -51.78
CA ASN A 110 30.85 35.03 -52.32
C ASN A 110 30.77 35.09 -53.85
N LEU A 111 30.67 33.92 -54.52
CA LEU A 111 30.49 33.86 -55.96
C LEU A 111 29.18 34.52 -56.43
N ASN A 112 28.07 34.28 -55.72
CA ASN A 112 26.80 34.93 -56.01
C ASN A 112 26.87 36.46 -55.87
N SER A 113 27.58 36.95 -54.84
CA SER A 113 27.83 38.38 -54.62
C SER A 113 28.68 38.97 -55.74
N ASN A 114 29.77 38.30 -56.10
CA ASN A 114 30.69 38.70 -57.17
C ASN A 114 29.96 38.79 -58.52
N CYS A 115 29.21 37.75 -58.89
CA CYS A 115 28.38 37.73 -60.10
C CYS A 115 27.32 38.84 -60.09
N SER A 116 26.67 39.09 -58.95
CA SER A 116 25.66 40.16 -58.82
C SER A 116 26.25 41.55 -58.97
N ASN A 117 27.45 41.79 -58.42
CA ASN A 117 28.17 43.06 -58.55
C ASN A 117 28.55 43.33 -60.02
N ILE A 118 29.09 42.33 -60.72
CA ILE A 118 29.41 42.46 -62.16
C ILE A 118 28.13 42.64 -62.99
N LYS A 119 27.05 41.91 -62.68
CA LYS A 119 25.76 42.06 -63.37
C LYS A 119 25.18 43.47 -63.25
N ARG A 120 25.30 44.11 -62.08
CA ARG A 120 24.92 45.51 -61.85
C ARG A 120 25.77 46.48 -62.69
N ILE A 121 27.08 46.26 -62.77
CA ILE A 121 28.00 47.09 -63.57
C ILE A 121 27.73 46.95 -65.08
N THR A 122 27.39 45.74 -65.52
CA THR A 122 27.20 45.41 -66.94
C THR A 122 25.77 45.63 -67.45
N LYS A 123 24.81 45.97 -66.57
CA LYS A 123 23.37 46.15 -66.89
C LYS A 123 22.74 44.92 -67.57
N ASN A 124 22.99 43.71 -67.05
CA ASN A 124 22.44 42.44 -67.54
C ASN A 124 22.85 42.03 -68.97
N GLY A 125 23.99 42.53 -69.47
CA GLY A 125 24.42 42.26 -70.86
C GLY A 125 25.09 40.90 -71.12
N PHE A 126 25.22 40.02 -70.13
CA PHE A 126 26.03 38.79 -70.25
C PHE A 126 25.29 37.56 -69.69
N SER A 127 24.79 36.72 -70.59
CA SER A 127 23.96 35.54 -70.28
C SER A 127 24.70 34.44 -69.51
N HIS A 128 26.02 34.38 -69.62
CA HIS A 128 26.84 33.44 -68.86
C HIS A 128 26.76 33.71 -67.34
N LEU A 129 26.65 34.98 -66.91
CA LEU A 129 26.45 35.32 -65.49
C LEU A 129 25.11 34.78 -64.96
N ASP A 130 24.06 34.75 -65.78
CA ASP A 130 22.77 34.17 -65.38
C ASP A 130 22.88 32.66 -65.17
N THR A 131 23.66 31.98 -66.02
CA THR A 131 23.94 30.54 -65.88
C THR A 131 24.75 30.25 -64.62
N LEU A 132 25.83 31.01 -64.37
CA LEU A 132 26.66 30.89 -63.17
C LEU A 132 25.85 31.17 -61.88
N LEU A 133 25.01 32.22 -61.88
CA LEU A 133 24.13 32.55 -60.76
C LEU A 133 23.09 31.45 -60.51
N ASN A 134 22.51 30.88 -61.56
CA ASN A 134 21.53 29.80 -61.42
C ASN A 134 22.16 28.54 -60.83
N ASN A 135 23.31 28.12 -61.37
CA ASN A 135 24.06 26.96 -60.88
C ASN A 135 24.51 27.15 -59.42
N SER A 136 25.07 28.32 -59.10
CA SER A 136 25.48 28.66 -57.74
C SER A 136 24.31 28.68 -56.76
N LYS A 137 23.15 29.24 -57.14
CA LYS A 137 21.94 29.23 -56.30
C LYS A 137 21.39 27.82 -56.06
N ASN A 138 21.37 26.96 -57.08
CA ASN A 138 20.91 25.59 -56.95
C ASN A 138 21.80 24.80 -55.99
N LEU A 139 23.13 24.91 -56.15
CA LEU A 139 24.09 24.26 -55.25
C LEU A 139 24.06 24.87 -53.84
N LEU A 140 23.81 26.16 -53.72
CA LEU A 140 23.66 26.83 -52.42
C LEU A 140 22.40 26.32 -51.70
N HIS A 141 21.28 26.15 -52.42
CA HIS A 141 20.08 25.54 -51.87
C HIS A 141 20.34 24.11 -51.40
N GLN A 142 20.97 23.28 -52.25
CA GLN A 142 21.33 21.90 -51.92
C GLN A 142 22.27 21.83 -50.69
N SER A 143 23.29 22.69 -50.64
CA SER A 143 24.25 22.74 -49.52
C SER A 143 23.57 23.13 -48.21
N ASN A 144 22.67 24.13 -48.23
CA ASN A 144 21.93 24.57 -47.06
C ASN A 144 20.94 23.50 -46.56
N ASP A 145 20.29 22.78 -47.47
CA ASP A 145 19.40 21.64 -47.14
C ASP A 145 20.17 20.56 -46.37
N ILE A 146 21.32 20.13 -46.91
CA ILE A 146 22.18 19.13 -46.25
C ILE A 146 22.68 19.67 -44.91
N ALA A 147 23.18 20.91 -44.85
CA ALA A 147 23.70 21.50 -43.62
C ALA A 147 22.63 21.60 -42.53
N SER A 148 21.40 21.94 -42.89
CA SER A 148 20.27 21.97 -41.95
C SER A 148 19.94 20.58 -41.41
N ASN A 149 19.99 19.55 -42.26
CA ASN A 149 19.81 18.17 -41.80
C ASN A 149 20.94 17.73 -40.84
N VAL A 150 22.18 18.14 -41.11
CA VAL A 150 23.31 17.90 -40.20
C VAL A 150 23.08 18.60 -38.86
N ILE A 151 22.74 19.90 -38.87
CA ILE A 151 22.46 20.68 -37.65
C ILE A 151 21.35 20.05 -36.82
N ASN A 152 20.25 19.64 -37.45
CA ASN A 152 19.13 19.00 -36.77
C ASN A 152 19.50 17.65 -36.13
N SER A 153 20.60 17.03 -36.56
CA SER A 153 21.14 15.78 -36.03
C SER A 153 22.31 15.94 -35.05
N LEU A 154 22.78 17.18 -34.83
CA LEU A 154 23.87 17.46 -33.89
C LEU A 154 23.34 17.48 -32.47
N LYS A 155 23.75 16.49 -31.68
CA LYS A 155 23.54 16.44 -30.24
C LYS A 155 24.87 16.10 -29.58
N GLU A 156 25.31 16.95 -28.68
CA GLU A 156 26.51 16.71 -27.89
C GLU A 156 26.14 15.81 -26.70
N GLY A 157 26.95 14.77 -26.46
CA GLY A 157 26.80 13.97 -25.25
C GLY A 157 27.10 14.83 -24.03
N VAL A 158 26.15 14.89 -23.09
CA VAL A 158 26.31 15.74 -21.88
C VAL A 158 27.40 15.18 -20.97
N ASN A 159 27.50 13.85 -20.88
CA ASN A 159 28.39 13.13 -19.97
C ASN A 159 29.15 12.00 -20.68
N LEU A 160 30.39 11.73 -20.25
CA LEU A 160 31.29 10.74 -20.87
C LEU A 160 30.72 9.30 -20.85
N TYR A 161 29.99 8.93 -19.80
CA TYR A 161 29.39 7.60 -19.68
C TYR A 161 28.16 7.38 -20.60
N ASN A 162 27.70 8.43 -21.29
CA ASN A 162 26.67 8.37 -22.31
C ASN A 162 27.24 8.48 -23.74
N ASP A 163 28.55 8.72 -23.89
CA ASP A 163 29.21 8.78 -25.19
C ASP A 163 29.68 7.37 -25.60
N GLU A 164 28.83 6.67 -26.35
CA GLU A 164 29.12 5.31 -26.82
C GLU A 164 30.43 5.21 -27.62
N VAL A 165 30.76 6.24 -28.43
CA VAL A 165 31.96 6.24 -29.26
C VAL A 165 33.19 6.30 -28.35
N TYR A 166 33.17 7.24 -27.40
CA TYR A 166 34.24 7.39 -26.41
C TYR A 166 34.44 6.10 -25.61
N LEU A 167 33.36 5.54 -25.06
CA LEU A 167 33.42 4.32 -24.27
C LEU A 167 33.97 3.14 -25.07
N TRP A 168 33.47 2.93 -26.28
CA TRP A 168 33.95 1.84 -27.13
C TRP A 168 35.43 1.98 -27.50
N VAL A 169 35.88 3.21 -27.83
CA VAL A 169 37.29 3.47 -28.18
C VAL A 169 38.21 3.25 -26.98
N GLU A 170 37.91 3.83 -25.81
CA GLU A 170 38.77 3.67 -24.63
C GLU A 170 38.83 2.21 -24.15
N VAL A 171 37.70 1.50 -24.15
CA VAL A 171 37.67 0.06 -23.84
C VAL A 171 38.48 -0.73 -24.88
N SER A 172 38.38 -0.38 -26.17
CA SER A 172 39.14 -1.06 -27.23
C SER A 172 40.64 -0.79 -27.17
N LYS A 173 41.08 0.41 -26.72
CA LYS A 173 42.49 0.72 -26.44
C LYS A 173 43.03 -0.14 -25.31
N ILE A 174 42.27 -0.31 -24.23
CA ILE A 174 42.69 -1.11 -23.07
C ILE A 174 42.78 -2.60 -23.44
N LYS A 175 41.78 -3.13 -24.16
CA LYS A 175 41.76 -4.55 -24.56
C LYS A 175 42.77 -4.86 -25.66
N ASN A 176 43.02 -3.90 -26.55
CA ASN A 176 43.87 -4.00 -27.74
C ASN A 176 43.69 -5.29 -28.55
N LEU A 177 42.42 -5.67 -28.77
CA LEU A 177 42.08 -6.90 -29.48
C LEU A 177 42.51 -6.84 -30.94
N ASN A 178 42.68 -8.02 -31.53
CA ASN A 178 42.91 -8.19 -32.95
C ASN A 178 41.58 -8.09 -33.72
N PHE A 179 41.56 -7.34 -34.80
CA PHE A 179 40.41 -7.12 -35.68
C PHE A 179 40.71 -7.65 -37.07
N LYS A 180 39.68 -8.14 -37.74
CA LYS A 180 39.72 -8.52 -39.15
C LYS A 180 39.11 -7.41 -39.98
N LEU A 181 39.83 -7.00 -41.03
CA LEU A 181 39.31 -6.11 -42.05
C LEU A 181 38.40 -6.89 -43.01
N ASN A 182 37.16 -6.44 -43.15
CA ASN A 182 36.22 -6.90 -44.14
C ASN A 182 36.23 -5.97 -45.37
N ASN A 183 35.43 -6.27 -46.38
CA ASN A 183 35.23 -5.33 -47.49
C ASN A 183 34.57 -4.05 -46.97
N LEU A 184 35.08 -2.90 -47.42
CA LEU A 184 34.47 -1.62 -47.09
C LEU A 184 32.99 -1.59 -47.52
N PRO A 185 32.07 -1.18 -46.63
CA PRO A 185 30.66 -0.96 -46.96
C PRO A 185 30.46 -0.04 -48.17
N TYR A 186 29.35 -0.24 -48.88
CA TYR A 186 29.05 0.46 -50.14
C TYR A 186 29.15 1.99 -50.01
N GLY A 187 29.91 2.64 -50.88
CA GLY A 187 30.10 4.10 -50.88
C GLY A 187 31.15 4.62 -49.88
N LEU A 188 31.59 3.84 -48.88
CA LEU A 188 32.71 4.26 -48.02
C LEU A 188 34.03 4.27 -48.79
N GLY A 189 34.22 3.32 -49.72
CA GLY A 189 35.37 3.28 -50.61
C GLY A 189 35.48 4.46 -51.58
N ASN A 190 34.48 5.36 -51.66
CA ASN A 190 34.57 6.57 -52.50
C ASN A 190 35.45 7.66 -51.86
N TRP A 191 35.63 7.61 -50.54
CA TRP A 191 36.38 8.60 -49.78
C TRP A 191 37.83 8.19 -49.55
N SER A 192 38.74 9.14 -49.78
CA SER A 192 40.19 8.93 -49.62
C SER A 192 40.58 8.47 -48.22
N GLU A 193 39.88 8.95 -47.19
CA GLU A 193 40.17 8.67 -45.79
C GLU A 193 40.00 7.19 -45.43
N PHE A 194 38.99 6.52 -46.03
CA PHE A 194 38.76 5.09 -45.84
C PHE A 194 39.70 4.25 -46.72
N GLN A 195 40.02 4.72 -47.93
CA GLN A 195 41.00 4.05 -48.81
C GLN A 195 42.42 4.09 -48.22
N GLU A 196 42.82 5.24 -47.65
CA GLU A 196 44.11 5.40 -46.97
C GLU A 196 44.24 4.46 -45.77
N LEU A 197 43.16 4.30 -44.99
CA LEU A 197 43.10 3.35 -43.89
C LEU A 197 43.21 1.90 -44.37
N GLU A 198 42.44 1.52 -45.39
CA GLU A 198 42.51 0.19 -45.98
C GLU A 198 43.92 -0.09 -46.51
N ALA A 199 44.53 0.84 -47.23
CA ALA A 199 45.90 0.72 -47.73
C ALA A 199 46.92 0.58 -46.60
N PHE A 200 46.74 1.31 -45.49
CA PHE A 200 47.57 1.18 -44.30
C PHE A 200 47.47 -0.23 -43.69
N ILE A 201 46.25 -0.75 -43.47
CA ILE A 201 46.03 -2.11 -42.93
C ILE A 201 46.64 -3.18 -43.86
N ILE A 202 46.51 -3.02 -45.18
CA ILE A 202 47.15 -3.91 -46.16
C ILE A 202 48.67 -3.87 -45.98
N SER A 203 49.26 -2.68 -45.86
CA SER A 203 50.70 -2.53 -45.70
C SER A 203 51.23 -3.17 -44.41
N LEU A 204 50.47 -3.13 -43.32
CA LEU A 204 50.82 -3.83 -42.06
C LEU A 204 50.95 -5.34 -42.31
N ASN A 205 49.95 -5.95 -42.95
CA ASN A 205 49.91 -7.40 -43.21
C ASN A 205 50.96 -7.86 -44.24
N ASP A 206 51.28 -7.03 -45.24
CA ASP A 206 52.32 -7.30 -46.24
C ASP A 206 53.75 -7.33 -45.65
N VAL A 207 54.00 -6.56 -44.58
CA VAL A 207 55.26 -6.59 -43.84
C VAL A 207 55.40 -7.88 -43.03
N PHE A 208 54.32 -8.40 -42.47
CA PHE A 208 54.30 -9.65 -41.69
C PHE A 208 54.45 -10.91 -42.56
N THR A 209 53.78 -10.97 -43.72
CA THR A 209 53.87 -12.12 -44.65
C THR A 209 55.27 -12.35 -45.22
N LYS A 210 56.11 -11.30 -45.31
CA LYS A 210 57.53 -11.44 -45.69
C LYS A 210 58.39 -12.15 -44.64
N LYS A 211 57.97 -12.24 -43.37
CA LYS A 211 58.71 -12.88 -42.28
C LYS A 211 58.34 -14.35 -42.04
N VAL A 212 57.16 -14.81 -42.44
CA VAL A 212 56.68 -16.18 -42.18
C VAL A 212 56.32 -16.90 -43.48
N LYS A 213 57.29 -17.61 -44.07
CA LYS A 213 57.03 -18.58 -45.14
C LYS A 213 56.50 -19.89 -44.55
N LYS A 214 55.19 -19.96 -44.26
CA LYS A 214 54.38 -21.20 -44.29
C LYS A 214 52.96 -20.94 -43.75
N ALA A 215 51.98 -21.03 -44.64
CA ALA A 215 50.78 -21.86 -44.53
C ALA A 215 49.67 -21.23 -45.39
N GLN A 216 49.15 -22.01 -46.33
CA GLN A 216 47.90 -21.71 -47.03
C GLN A 216 46.75 -21.79 -46.01
N LYS A 217 46.36 -20.65 -45.47
CA LYS A 217 45.01 -20.39 -44.95
C LYS A 217 44.64 -19.01 -45.50
N GLU A 218 43.35 -18.80 -45.79
CA GLU A 218 42.79 -17.60 -46.40
C GLU A 218 43.53 -16.31 -45.96
N ASN A 219 43.88 -15.43 -46.90
CA ASN A 219 44.57 -14.15 -46.64
C ASN A 219 43.66 -13.20 -45.84
N ILE A 220 43.39 -13.53 -44.58
CA ILE A 220 42.63 -12.70 -43.65
C ILE A 220 43.56 -11.57 -43.22
N ARG A 221 43.16 -10.33 -43.50
CA ARG A 221 43.89 -9.13 -43.09
C ARG A 221 43.49 -8.78 -41.67
N THR A 222 44.45 -8.77 -40.76
CA THR A 222 44.22 -8.51 -39.33
C THR A 222 45.05 -7.33 -38.83
N PHE A 223 44.61 -6.68 -37.76
CA PHE A 223 45.33 -5.57 -37.12
C PHE A 223 44.92 -5.44 -35.65
N HIS A 224 45.83 -4.95 -34.80
CA HIS A 224 45.49 -4.57 -33.43
C HIS A 224 44.85 -3.18 -33.39
N PHE A 225 43.87 -2.98 -32.50
CA PHE A 225 43.19 -1.69 -32.38
C PHE A 225 44.15 -0.50 -32.20
N ASP A 226 45.18 -0.66 -31.36
CA ASP A 226 46.15 0.40 -31.09
C ASP A 226 46.93 0.80 -32.36
N GLU A 227 47.18 -0.10 -33.32
CA GLU A 227 47.88 0.24 -34.57
C GLU A 227 47.10 1.28 -35.38
N ILE A 228 45.78 1.14 -35.45
CA ILE A 228 44.91 2.08 -36.16
C ILE A 228 44.74 3.37 -35.37
N TYR A 229 44.61 3.27 -34.05
CA TYR A 229 44.53 4.44 -33.18
C TYR A 229 45.80 5.30 -33.30
N GLN A 230 47.00 4.69 -33.21
CA GLN A 230 48.28 5.38 -33.36
C GLN A 230 48.49 5.93 -34.76
N TYR A 231 48.04 5.24 -35.82
CA TYR A 231 48.09 5.76 -37.18
C TYR A 231 47.37 7.11 -37.28
N TYR A 232 46.14 7.21 -36.79
CA TYR A 232 45.38 8.46 -36.83
C TYR A 232 45.89 9.50 -35.84
N PHE A 233 46.34 9.07 -34.66
CA PHE A 233 46.95 9.95 -33.66
C PHE A 233 48.21 10.64 -34.21
N SER A 234 49.07 9.89 -34.91
CA SER A 234 50.29 10.43 -35.54
C SER A 234 49.99 11.37 -36.71
N LYS A 235 48.82 11.22 -37.36
CA LYS A 235 48.41 12.04 -38.50
C LYS A 235 47.95 13.43 -38.07
N ASP A 236 47.11 13.51 -37.04
CA ASP A 236 46.65 14.78 -36.45
C ASP A 236 46.05 14.55 -35.05
N GLU A 237 46.87 14.69 -34.00
CA GLU A 237 46.48 14.53 -32.59
C GLU A 237 45.24 15.37 -32.22
N LYS A 238 45.14 16.59 -32.74
CA LYS A 238 44.03 17.51 -32.42
C LYS A 238 42.70 17.05 -32.99
N GLN A 239 42.70 16.06 -33.87
CA GLN A 239 41.53 15.56 -34.57
C GLN A 239 41.23 14.09 -34.22
N ILE A 240 41.85 13.55 -33.17
CA ILE A 240 41.69 12.14 -32.80
C ILE A 240 40.24 11.77 -32.51
N THR A 241 39.45 12.65 -31.88
CA THR A 241 38.04 12.40 -31.58
C THR A 241 37.19 12.24 -32.85
N TYR A 242 37.53 12.95 -33.92
CA TYR A 242 36.92 12.76 -35.23
C TYR A 242 37.31 11.41 -35.86
N TYR A 243 38.58 11.01 -35.75
CA TYR A 243 39.00 9.71 -36.26
C TYR A 243 38.40 8.57 -35.44
N SER A 244 38.19 8.75 -34.14
CA SER A 244 37.43 7.84 -33.27
C SER A 244 36.01 7.62 -33.80
N ASP A 245 35.30 8.70 -34.19
CA ASP A 245 33.97 8.59 -34.82
C ASP A 245 34.02 7.75 -36.11
N LEU A 246 35.05 7.95 -36.96
CA LEU A 246 35.21 7.18 -38.20
C LEU A 246 35.51 5.70 -37.95
N ILE A 247 36.40 5.41 -37.00
CA ILE A 247 36.74 4.03 -36.62
C ILE A 247 35.48 3.34 -36.08
N TYR A 248 34.76 3.98 -35.17
CA TYR A 248 33.52 3.41 -34.64
C TYR A 248 32.44 3.25 -35.71
N LEU A 249 32.34 4.18 -36.67
CA LEU A 249 31.43 4.05 -37.81
C LEU A 249 31.75 2.80 -38.64
N LEU A 250 33.02 2.52 -38.91
CA LEU A 250 33.44 1.30 -39.61
C LEU A 250 33.10 0.05 -38.82
N TYR A 251 33.34 0.04 -37.51
CA TYR A 251 32.95 -1.06 -36.62
C TYR A 251 31.44 -1.34 -36.70
N MET A 252 30.62 -0.32 -36.49
CA MET A 252 29.16 -0.44 -36.48
C MET A 252 28.56 -0.84 -37.83
N ASN A 253 29.28 -0.62 -38.92
CA ASN A 253 28.89 -1.02 -40.27
C ASN A 253 29.63 -2.29 -40.76
N LYS A 254 30.26 -3.04 -39.85
CA LYS A 254 30.97 -4.30 -40.13
C LYS A 254 32.13 -4.18 -41.13
N GLY A 255 32.68 -2.98 -41.30
CA GLY A 255 33.91 -2.75 -42.08
C GLY A 255 35.12 -3.47 -41.47
N PHE A 256 35.12 -3.63 -40.15
CA PHE A 256 35.97 -4.59 -39.46
C PHE A 256 35.22 -5.21 -38.29
N GLU A 257 35.66 -6.38 -37.84
CA GLU A 257 35.05 -7.14 -36.75
C GLU A 257 36.14 -7.72 -35.83
N ILE A 258 35.81 -7.92 -34.56
CA ILE A 258 36.74 -8.54 -33.61
C ILE A 258 37.07 -9.94 -34.11
N TYR A 259 38.36 -10.23 -34.27
CA TYR A 259 38.85 -11.51 -34.76
C TYR A 259 39.47 -12.31 -33.63
N GLN A 260 38.73 -13.32 -33.15
CA GLN A 260 39.21 -14.28 -32.16
C GLN A 260 40.10 -15.35 -32.84
N GLY A 261 41.19 -14.94 -33.47
CA GLY A 261 42.21 -15.87 -33.97
C GLY A 261 42.91 -16.63 -32.82
N ASP A 262 43.83 -17.55 -33.18
CA ASP A 262 44.66 -18.38 -32.27
C ASP A 262 45.67 -17.58 -31.42
N GLU A 263 45.30 -16.42 -30.87
CA GLU A 263 46.12 -15.67 -29.93
C GLU A 263 45.84 -16.17 -28.50
N PHE A 264 46.72 -17.04 -28.01
CA PHE A 264 46.85 -17.31 -26.58
C PHE A 264 47.23 -16.01 -25.86
N ILE A 265 46.24 -15.24 -25.40
CA ILE A 265 46.49 -14.13 -24.46
C ILE A 265 47.05 -14.75 -23.18
N ASN A 266 48.26 -14.32 -22.78
CA ASN A 266 48.88 -14.80 -21.56
C ASN A 266 47.97 -14.49 -20.35
N ILE A 267 47.84 -15.41 -19.39
CA ILE A 267 47.03 -15.22 -18.18
C ILE A 267 47.42 -13.92 -17.44
N LEU A 268 48.70 -13.54 -17.47
CA LEU A 268 49.19 -12.30 -16.87
C LEU A 268 48.68 -11.04 -17.61
N GLU A 269 48.75 -11.04 -18.94
CA GLU A 269 48.23 -9.95 -19.78
C GLU A 269 46.71 -9.82 -19.62
N ARG A 270 45.99 -10.95 -19.57
CA ARG A 270 44.55 -10.98 -19.30
C ARG A 270 44.21 -10.34 -17.96
N LYS A 271 44.99 -10.61 -16.91
CA LYS A 271 44.81 -10.00 -15.59
C LYS A 271 45.10 -8.50 -15.59
N GLU A 272 46.13 -8.07 -16.31
CA GLU A 272 46.48 -6.66 -16.45
C GLU A 272 45.37 -5.88 -17.18
N VAL A 273 44.86 -6.43 -18.29
CA VAL A 273 43.72 -5.85 -19.04
C VAL A 273 42.49 -5.75 -18.14
N ILE A 274 42.16 -6.81 -17.39
CA ILE A 274 41.03 -6.80 -16.44
C ILE A 274 41.20 -5.69 -15.39
N GLN A 275 42.42 -5.50 -14.87
CA GLN A 275 42.68 -4.48 -13.85
C GLN A 275 42.52 -3.07 -14.43
N LYS A 276 43.11 -2.80 -15.61
CA LYS A 276 42.96 -1.51 -16.31
C LYS A 276 41.52 -1.20 -16.68
N LEU A 277 40.76 -2.21 -17.13
CA LEU A 277 39.33 -2.07 -17.39
C LEU A 277 38.56 -1.71 -16.13
N LYS A 278 38.86 -2.33 -14.97
CA LYS A 278 38.23 -1.95 -13.70
C LYS A 278 38.56 -0.51 -13.29
N GLU A 279 39.81 -0.09 -13.46
CA GLU A 279 40.24 1.29 -13.17
C GLU A 279 39.54 2.32 -14.05
N PHE A 280 39.19 1.96 -15.29
CA PHE A 280 38.40 2.79 -16.20
C PHE A 280 36.90 2.78 -15.87
N ILE A 281 36.32 1.62 -15.57
CA ILE A 281 34.87 1.46 -15.37
C ILE A 281 34.40 2.03 -14.03
N ASN A 282 35.19 1.85 -12.96
CA ASN A 282 34.74 2.23 -11.61
C ASN A 282 34.40 3.73 -11.49
N PRO A 283 35.23 4.68 -11.98
CA PRO A 283 34.87 6.10 -11.95
C PRO A 283 33.62 6.41 -12.76
N LEU A 284 33.50 5.85 -13.97
CA LEU A 284 32.31 6.04 -14.83
C LEU A 284 31.03 5.55 -14.15
N LEU A 285 31.09 4.37 -13.55
CA LEU A 285 29.95 3.80 -12.84
C LEU A 285 29.60 4.62 -11.60
N THR A 286 30.60 5.15 -10.88
CA THR A 286 30.35 6.08 -9.76
C THR A 286 29.64 7.34 -10.25
N ASP A 287 30.06 7.93 -11.37
CA ASP A 287 29.41 9.11 -11.94
C ASP A 287 27.98 8.82 -12.39
N VAL A 288 27.74 7.68 -13.06
CA VAL A 288 26.38 7.21 -13.44
C VAL A 288 25.48 7.08 -12.21
N ILE A 289 25.97 6.46 -11.14
CA ILE A 289 25.20 6.28 -9.91
C ILE A 289 24.87 7.65 -9.29
N ILE A 290 25.84 8.57 -9.27
CA ILE A 290 25.66 9.87 -8.61
C ILE A 290 24.67 10.75 -9.36
N ASP A 291 24.80 10.81 -10.68
CA ASP A 291 23.91 11.60 -11.53
C ASP A 291 22.48 11.04 -11.50
N ASN A 292 22.32 9.71 -11.56
CA ASN A 292 20.99 9.08 -11.48
C ASN A 292 20.34 9.24 -10.10
N LEU A 293 21.12 9.29 -9.03
CA LEU A 293 20.62 9.42 -7.65
C LEU A 293 20.68 10.85 -7.11
N GLU A 294 21.00 11.85 -7.92
CA GLU A 294 21.16 13.26 -7.48
C GLU A 294 19.92 13.76 -6.73
N ASN A 295 18.74 13.56 -7.31
CA ASN A 295 17.46 13.95 -6.69
C ASN A 295 17.21 13.25 -5.35
N ILE A 296 17.64 11.99 -5.23
CA ILE A 296 17.51 11.19 -4.01
C ILE A 296 18.43 11.73 -2.91
N PHE A 297 19.65 12.15 -3.27
CA PHE A 297 20.57 12.78 -2.32
C PHE A 297 20.05 14.13 -1.84
N ILE A 298 19.46 14.94 -2.73
CA ILE A 298 18.82 16.21 -2.36
C ILE A 298 17.65 15.96 -1.40
N GLU A 299 16.76 15.04 -1.76
CA GLU A 299 15.58 14.70 -0.95
C GLU A 299 15.99 14.13 0.43
N TYR A 300 17.07 13.34 0.49
CA TYR A 300 17.62 12.86 1.76
C TYR A 300 18.15 14.00 2.64
N GLN A 301 18.83 15.00 2.07
CA GLN A 301 19.29 16.16 2.84
C GLN A 301 18.12 16.92 3.50
N ASP A 302 16.95 16.95 2.84
CA ASP A 302 15.73 17.52 3.43
C ASP A 302 15.16 16.66 4.59
N PHE A 303 15.50 15.37 4.65
CA PHE A 303 15.12 14.51 5.77
C PHE A 303 15.94 14.78 7.04
N ASP A 304 17.18 15.27 6.90
CA ASP A 304 18.20 15.31 7.96
C ASP A 304 18.24 16.63 8.78
N LEU A 305 17.26 17.52 8.61
CA LEU A 305 17.30 18.87 9.23
C LEU A 305 16.86 18.96 10.71
N LYS A 306 16.83 17.87 11.50
CA LYS A 306 16.51 17.96 12.94
C LYS A 306 17.33 17.12 13.92
N ASP A 307 17.98 16.03 13.52
CA ASP A 307 18.78 15.22 14.44
C ASP A 307 20.23 15.14 13.96
N LYS A 308 21.10 15.95 14.57
CA LYS A 308 22.55 15.86 14.37
C LYS A 308 23.02 14.42 14.59
N GLN A 309 23.50 13.73 13.53
CA GLN A 309 24.75 12.96 13.60
C GLN A 309 25.33 12.39 12.30
N GLU A 310 24.66 12.39 11.14
CA GLU A 310 25.26 11.85 9.89
C GLU A 310 24.96 12.71 8.67
N HIS A 311 25.59 13.88 8.57
CA HIS A 311 25.59 14.64 7.31
C HIS A 311 26.20 13.77 6.21
N LEU A 312 25.41 13.44 5.19
CA LEU A 312 25.85 12.63 4.06
C LEU A 312 26.88 13.43 3.24
N ASP A 313 28.17 13.15 3.43
CA ASP A 313 29.22 13.70 2.57
C ASP A 313 29.30 12.87 1.29
N ILE A 314 28.63 13.36 0.23
CA ILE A 314 28.62 12.75 -1.10
C ILE A 314 30.05 12.53 -1.61
N ASN A 315 30.99 13.42 -1.26
CA ASN A 315 32.39 13.29 -1.68
C ASN A 315 33.10 12.15 -0.96
N ALA A 316 32.89 11.99 0.35
CA ALA A 316 33.40 10.84 1.11
C ALA A 316 32.76 9.50 0.67
N LEU A 317 31.57 9.54 0.08
CA LEU A 317 30.90 8.37 -0.47
C LEU A 317 31.45 7.95 -1.83
N LYS A 318 31.91 8.89 -2.68
CA LYS A 318 32.57 8.57 -3.96
C LYS A 318 33.84 7.73 -3.77
N GLU A 319 34.50 7.87 -2.63
CA GLU A 319 35.73 7.15 -2.30
C GLU A 319 35.49 5.72 -1.81
N GLN A 320 34.24 5.37 -1.46
CA GLN A 320 33.89 4.03 -0.99
C GLN A 320 33.65 3.06 -2.15
N LYS A 321 33.86 1.76 -1.90
CA LYS A 321 33.48 0.72 -2.85
C LYS A 321 31.96 0.71 -3.06
N ILE A 322 31.52 0.56 -4.30
CA ILE A 322 30.10 0.49 -4.70
C ILE A 322 29.32 -0.56 -3.89
N SER A 323 29.97 -1.69 -3.56
CA SER A 323 29.40 -2.77 -2.74
C SER A 323 29.06 -2.37 -1.30
N ILE A 324 29.59 -1.25 -0.82
CA ILE A 324 29.34 -0.70 0.52
C ILE A 324 28.46 0.55 0.41
N PHE A 325 28.76 1.39 -0.57
CA PHE A 325 28.07 2.65 -0.81
C PHE A 325 26.58 2.47 -1.13
N LEU A 326 26.24 1.71 -2.18
CA LEU A 326 24.85 1.58 -2.64
C LEU A 326 23.92 0.97 -1.58
N PRO A 327 24.27 -0.12 -0.87
CA PRO A 327 23.42 -0.65 0.20
C PRO A 327 23.14 0.38 1.31
N LYS A 328 24.13 1.22 1.66
CA LYS A 328 23.91 2.30 2.65
C LYS A 328 22.93 3.35 2.13
N VAL A 329 23.05 3.77 0.88
CA VAL A 329 22.11 4.73 0.27
C VAL A 329 20.68 4.19 0.29
N VAL A 330 20.49 2.92 -0.10
CA VAL A 330 19.18 2.26 -0.01
C VAL A 330 18.65 2.25 1.43
N ASP A 331 19.49 1.87 2.40
CA ASP A 331 19.07 1.80 3.80
C ASP A 331 18.65 3.17 4.34
N MET A 332 19.45 4.20 4.08
CA MET A 332 19.25 5.56 4.56
C MET A 332 18.01 6.20 3.94
N TYR A 333 17.85 6.08 2.62
CA TYR A 333 16.71 6.69 1.93
C TYR A 333 15.38 6.08 2.36
N VAL A 334 15.29 4.74 2.43
CA VAL A 334 14.06 4.06 2.87
C VAL A 334 13.72 4.42 4.31
N LYS A 335 14.70 4.42 5.24
CA LYS A 335 14.47 4.86 6.63
C LYS A 335 14.04 6.32 6.73
N GLY A 336 14.59 7.20 5.89
CA GLY A 336 14.21 8.61 5.82
C GLY A 336 12.74 8.78 5.40
N LEU A 337 12.31 8.05 4.36
CA LEU A 337 10.92 8.02 3.92
C LEU A 337 9.98 7.48 5.02
N GLU A 338 10.36 6.40 5.71
CA GLU A 338 9.60 5.85 6.83
C GLU A 338 9.41 6.86 7.96
N LYS A 339 10.49 7.56 8.36
CA LYS A 339 10.43 8.60 9.40
C LYS A 339 9.47 9.73 8.99
N LYS A 340 9.58 10.22 7.75
CA LYS A 340 8.72 11.30 7.26
C LYS A 340 7.26 10.90 7.16
N PHE A 341 6.99 9.67 6.74
CA PHE A 341 5.65 9.12 6.73
C PHE A 341 5.04 9.06 8.15
N GLN A 342 5.82 8.61 9.14
CA GLN A 342 5.38 8.59 10.54
C GLN A 342 5.10 10.00 11.08
N GLU A 343 5.96 10.97 10.76
CA GLU A 343 5.76 12.38 11.14
C GLU A 343 4.46 12.95 10.56
N GLN A 344 4.11 12.60 9.30
CA GLN A 344 2.92 13.13 8.65
C GLN A 344 1.61 12.50 9.11
N ILE A 345 1.63 11.24 9.54
CA ILE A 345 0.42 10.53 9.98
C ILE A 345 0.02 10.86 11.41
N GLN A 346 0.97 11.33 12.24
CA GLN A 346 0.74 11.53 13.67
C GLN A 346 -0.48 12.42 14.01
N ASP A 347 -0.92 13.28 13.08
CA ASP A 347 -2.06 14.19 13.22
C ASP A 347 -3.21 13.95 12.21
N VAL A 348 -3.19 12.84 11.45
CA VAL A 348 -4.20 12.56 10.40
C VAL A 348 -5.43 11.89 11.01
N VAL A 349 -6.59 12.53 10.88
CA VAL A 349 -7.87 12.03 11.42
C VAL A 349 -8.78 11.43 10.32
N GLU A 350 -8.53 11.76 9.06
CA GLU A 350 -9.35 11.37 7.91
C GLU A 350 -8.67 10.22 7.13
N SER A 351 -9.42 9.14 6.87
CA SER A 351 -8.89 7.95 6.18
C SER A 351 -8.47 8.22 4.73
N GLU A 352 -9.10 9.17 4.06
CA GLU A 352 -8.77 9.55 2.68
C GLU A 352 -7.37 10.20 2.62
N LYS A 353 -7.07 11.12 3.54
CA LYS A 353 -5.74 11.75 3.65
C LYS A 353 -4.65 10.74 3.98
N PHE A 354 -4.95 9.72 4.78
CA PHE A 354 -4.01 8.63 5.05
C PHE A 354 -3.65 7.85 3.78
N GLU A 355 -4.63 7.51 2.93
CA GLU A 355 -4.38 6.79 1.67
C GLU A 355 -3.57 7.64 0.68
N GLU A 356 -3.84 8.93 0.60
CA GLU A 356 -3.05 9.86 -0.22
C GLU A 356 -1.58 9.91 0.22
N ILE A 357 -1.33 10.07 1.53
CA ILE A 357 0.03 10.09 2.10
C ILE A 357 0.73 8.74 1.88
N ALA A 358 0.05 7.63 2.15
CA ALA A 358 0.62 6.29 1.94
C ALA A 358 0.97 6.02 0.47
N ASN A 359 0.10 6.41 -0.46
CA ASN A 359 0.36 6.27 -1.89
C ASN A 359 1.53 7.15 -2.35
N PHE A 360 1.66 8.36 -1.81
CA PHE A 360 2.78 9.26 -2.10
C PHE A 360 4.13 8.63 -1.75
N TYR A 361 4.31 8.16 -0.51
CA TYR A 361 5.57 7.53 -0.10
C TYR A 361 5.82 6.18 -0.77
N TYR A 362 4.76 5.44 -1.09
CA TYR A 362 4.88 4.22 -1.90
C TYR A 362 5.40 4.51 -3.31
N GLN A 363 4.89 5.57 -3.97
CA GLN A 363 5.38 6.01 -5.28
C GLN A 363 6.85 6.43 -5.21
N LYS A 364 7.29 7.09 -4.14
CA LYS A 364 8.70 7.45 -3.94
C LYS A 364 9.63 6.24 -3.88
N ILE A 365 9.24 5.17 -3.18
CA ILE A 365 10.02 3.92 -3.17
C ILE A 365 10.06 3.28 -4.57
N GLU A 366 8.96 3.39 -5.35
CA GLU A 366 8.92 2.88 -6.72
C GLU A 366 9.79 3.68 -7.68
N GLU A 367 9.78 5.01 -7.60
CA GLU A 367 10.68 5.88 -8.35
C GLU A 367 12.14 5.55 -8.03
N PHE A 368 12.48 5.39 -6.76
CA PHE A 368 13.82 4.99 -6.34
C PHE A 368 14.23 3.62 -6.88
N SER A 369 13.34 2.62 -6.86
CA SER A 369 13.59 1.31 -7.46
C SER A 369 13.90 1.42 -8.96
N ARG A 370 13.15 2.24 -9.70
CA ARG A 370 13.38 2.46 -11.15
C ARG A 370 14.74 3.06 -11.43
N LEU A 371 15.20 4.02 -10.61
CA LEU A 371 16.53 4.61 -10.77
C LEU A 371 17.65 3.56 -10.61
N ILE A 372 17.49 2.61 -9.69
CA ILE A 372 18.43 1.49 -9.52
C ILE A 372 18.40 0.55 -10.72
N ASP A 373 17.20 0.26 -11.24
CA ASP A 373 17.04 -0.57 -12.44
C ASP A 373 17.65 0.12 -13.69
N ASP A 374 17.55 1.44 -13.82
CA ASP A 374 18.17 2.20 -14.91
C ASP A 374 19.70 2.11 -14.88
N ILE A 375 20.30 2.12 -13.68
CA ILE A 375 21.76 1.91 -13.52
C ILE A 375 22.14 0.47 -13.90
N ASP A 376 21.36 -0.54 -13.49
CA ASP A 376 21.62 -1.94 -13.86
C ASP A 376 21.50 -2.15 -15.38
N ASN A 377 20.50 -1.52 -16.01
CA ASN A 377 20.34 -1.51 -17.47
C ASN A 377 21.54 -0.87 -18.18
N TRP A 378 22.09 0.22 -17.65
CA TRP A 378 23.31 0.83 -18.18
C TRP A 378 24.51 -0.13 -18.09
N ILE A 379 24.64 -0.89 -17.00
CA ILE A 379 25.71 -1.90 -16.87
C ILE A 379 25.56 -2.99 -17.94
N LEU A 380 24.32 -3.43 -18.22
CA LEU A 380 24.04 -4.42 -19.26
C LEU A 380 24.36 -3.91 -20.67
N THR A 381 24.05 -2.66 -20.98
CA THR A 381 24.40 -2.08 -22.28
C THR A 381 25.91 -1.91 -22.42
N PHE A 382 26.60 -1.49 -21.36
CA PHE A 382 28.04 -1.32 -21.32
C PHE A 382 28.83 -2.64 -21.49
N GLU A 383 28.29 -3.76 -21.01
CA GLU A 383 28.90 -5.09 -21.11
C GLU A 383 29.17 -5.51 -22.57
N ASN A 384 28.36 -5.03 -23.51
CA ASN A 384 28.58 -5.28 -24.95
C ASN A 384 29.93 -4.76 -25.43
N TYR A 385 30.49 -3.73 -24.79
CA TYR A 385 31.81 -3.22 -25.11
C TYR A 385 32.93 -4.06 -24.50
N LEU A 386 32.64 -4.86 -23.48
CA LEU A 386 33.66 -5.60 -22.73
C LEU A 386 34.06 -6.92 -23.36
N ILE A 387 33.33 -7.45 -24.33
CA ILE A 387 33.62 -8.72 -25.00
C ILE A 387 35.13 -8.84 -25.34
N PRO A 388 35.84 -9.92 -24.93
CA PRO A 388 35.39 -11.13 -24.20
C PRO A 388 35.65 -11.09 -22.66
N TYR A 389 35.59 -9.92 -22.04
CA TYR A 389 35.84 -9.66 -20.62
C TYR A 389 34.57 -9.33 -19.82
N GLU A 390 33.42 -9.84 -20.24
CA GLU A 390 32.10 -9.60 -19.65
C GLU A 390 32.08 -9.94 -18.14
N SER A 391 32.87 -10.93 -17.72
CA SER A 391 32.98 -11.37 -16.32
C SER A 391 33.37 -10.25 -15.32
N ILE A 392 33.89 -9.11 -15.80
CA ILE A 392 34.26 -7.97 -14.96
C ILE A 392 33.02 -7.39 -14.24
N THR A 393 31.84 -7.43 -14.87
CA THR A 393 30.61 -6.85 -14.31
C THR A 393 29.82 -7.84 -13.45
N GLU A 394 30.20 -9.12 -13.38
CA GLU A 394 29.47 -10.15 -12.62
C GLU A 394 29.28 -9.79 -11.14
N SER A 395 30.31 -9.21 -10.49
CA SER A 395 30.18 -8.78 -9.10
C SER A 395 29.21 -7.62 -8.95
N LEU A 396 29.15 -6.72 -9.93
CA LEU A 396 28.23 -5.59 -9.94
C LEU A 396 26.79 -6.08 -10.13
N LYS A 397 26.54 -6.95 -11.12
CA LYS A 397 25.23 -7.58 -11.35
C LYS A 397 24.68 -8.25 -10.08
N LYS A 398 25.53 -8.97 -9.35
CA LYS A 398 25.15 -9.57 -8.06
C LYS A 398 24.76 -8.52 -7.02
N ILE A 399 25.48 -7.40 -6.96
CA ILE A 399 25.15 -6.29 -6.06
C ILE A 399 23.78 -5.70 -6.44
N PHE A 400 23.54 -5.36 -7.70
CA PHE A 400 22.26 -4.79 -8.15
C PHE A 400 21.09 -5.76 -7.98
N THR A 401 21.28 -7.06 -8.27
CA THR A 401 20.26 -8.08 -8.02
C THR A 401 19.88 -8.16 -6.53
N ASN A 402 20.88 -8.11 -5.64
CA ASN A 402 20.65 -8.12 -4.20
C ASN A 402 19.96 -6.83 -3.73
N LEU A 403 20.36 -5.68 -4.28
CA LEU A 403 19.74 -4.38 -3.96
C LEU A 403 18.29 -4.32 -4.41
N SER A 404 17.99 -4.73 -5.64
CA SER A 404 16.61 -4.80 -6.16
C SER A 404 15.74 -5.72 -5.29
N SER A 405 16.28 -6.88 -4.89
CA SER A 405 15.60 -7.79 -3.97
C SER A 405 15.35 -7.17 -2.59
N GLU A 406 16.32 -6.44 -2.05
CA GLU A 406 16.21 -5.75 -0.75
C GLU A 406 15.21 -4.58 -0.81
N ILE A 407 15.22 -3.78 -1.88
CA ILE A 407 14.24 -2.70 -2.10
C ILE A 407 12.83 -3.30 -2.21
N PHE A 408 12.68 -4.39 -2.96
CA PHE A 408 11.41 -5.09 -3.09
C PHE A 408 10.92 -5.64 -1.73
N ARG A 409 11.81 -6.24 -0.93
CA ARG A 409 11.49 -6.70 0.43
C ARG A 409 10.98 -5.55 1.30
N ARG A 410 11.71 -4.44 1.36
CA ARG A 410 11.32 -3.27 2.16
C ARG A 410 10.04 -2.62 1.68
N LYS A 411 9.81 -2.57 0.36
CA LYS A 411 8.54 -2.11 -0.22
C LYS A 411 7.34 -2.91 0.31
N ASN A 412 7.48 -4.23 0.42
CA ASN A 412 6.43 -5.09 0.96
C ASN A 412 6.25 -4.95 2.48
N GLU A 413 7.35 -4.77 3.21
CA GLU A 413 7.31 -4.47 4.65
C GLU A 413 6.58 -3.15 4.91
N TYR A 414 6.88 -2.12 4.11
CA TYR A 414 6.22 -0.83 4.18
C TYR A 414 4.72 -0.91 3.87
N LEU A 415 4.31 -1.68 2.86
CA LEU A 415 2.88 -1.95 2.61
C LEU A 415 2.18 -2.62 3.79
N THR A 416 2.87 -3.55 4.46
CA THR A 416 2.34 -4.24 5.64
C THR A 416 2.22 -3.28 6.83
N PHE A 417 3.22 -2.41 7.00
CA PHE A 417 3.22 -1.35 7.99
C PHE A 417 2.04 -0.38 7.79
N ILE A 418 1.84 0.13 6.56
CA ILE A 418 0.70 1.00 6.21
C ILE A 418 -0.64 0.36 6.60
N LYS A 419 -0.86 -0.90 6.23
CA LYS A 419 -2.11 -1.61 6.56
C LYS A 419 -2.33 -1.70 8.07
N THR A 420 -1.28 -2.02 8.81
CA THR A 420 -1.34 -2.15 10.27
C THR A 420 -1.66 -0.83 10.95
N VAL A 421 -1.04 0.27 10.52
CA VAL A 421 -1.31 1.61 11.06
C VAL A 421 -2.75 2.04 10.79
N LYS A 422 -3.24 1.83 9.56
CA LYS A 422 -4.63 2.12 9.18
C LYS A 422 -5.65 1.38 10.07
N ASP A 423 -5.42 0.09 10.30
CA ASP A 423 -6.31 -0.73 11.12
C ASP A 423 -6.34 -0.27 12.58
N GLU A 424 -5.20 0.15 13.14
CA GLU A 424 -5.12 0.63 14.52
C GLU A 424 -5.77 2.02 14.69
N GLU A 425 -5.62 2.94 13.73
CA GLU A 425 -6.33 4.23 13.76
C GLU A 425 -7.86 4.06 13.70
N LEU A 426 -8.35 3.17 12.84
CA LEU A 426 -9.77 2.83 12.78
C LEU A 426 -10.27 2.27 14.12
N ARG A 427 -9.48 1.42 14.78
CA ARG A 427 -9.79 0.91 16.13
C ARG A 427 -9.85 2.04 17.16
N ILE A 428 -8.90 2.99 17.13
CA ILE A 428 -8.88 4.14 18.04
C ILE A 428 -10.13 5.00 17.84
N SER A 429 -10.52 5.28 16.59
CA SER A 429 -11.73 6.04 16.25
C SER A 429 -13.00 5.38 16.79
N ILE A 430 -13.15 4.06 16.57
CA ILE A 430 -14.29 3.29 17.10
C ILE A 430 -14.29 3.31 18.63
N ARG A 431 -13.15 3.08 19.28
CA ARG A 431 -13.02 3.14 20.76
C ARG A 431 -13.44 4.50 21.29
N LYS A 432 -13.01 5.60 20.66
CA LYS A 432 -13.37 6.96 21.06
C LYS A 432 -14.87 7.21 20.94
N PHE A 433 -15.48 6.78 19.82
CA PHE A 433 -16.93 6.89 19.62
C PHE A 433 -17.72 6.11 20.66
N VAL A 434 -17.37 4.84 20.88
CA VAL A 434 -18.03 3.97 21.87
C VAL A 434 -17.87 4.53 23.28
N THR A 435 -16.68 5.00 23.65
CA THR A 435 -16.43 5.62 24.97
C THR A 435 -17.27 6.88 25.17
N GLY A 436 -17.41 7.72 24.13
CA GLY A 436 -18.29 8.88 24.16
C GLY A 436 -19.77 8.50 24.39
N LYS A 437 -20.25 7.42 23.77
CA LYS A 437 -21.61 6.92 23.96
C LYS A 437 -21.82 6.26 25.32
N ILE A 438 -20.85 5.52 25.84
CA ILE A 438 -20.87 4.99 27.21
C ILE A 438 -21.00 6.14 28.22
N SER A 439 -20.28 7.25 28.02
CA SER A 439 -20.41 8.42 28.89
C SER A 439 -21.83 9.00 28.90
N GLN A 440 -22.48 9.07 27.74
CA GLN A 440 -23.88 9.54 27.64
C GLN A 440 -24.84 8.61 28.39
N ILE A 441 -24.68 7.29 28.27
CA ILE A 441 -25.50 6.31 29.00
C ILE A 441 -25.26 6.40 30.51
N ASN A 442 -24.01 6.51 30.95
CA ASN A 442 -23.67 6.64 32.36
C ASN A 442 -24.26 7.91 33.00
N GLU A 443 -24.37 9.00 32.23
CA GLU A 443 -25.06 10.21 32.69
C GLU A 443 -26.56 9.98 32.88
N LEU A 444 -27.22 9.29 31.95
CA LEU A 444 -28.64 8.93 32.08
C LEU A 444 -28.90 8.02 33.29
N ILE A 445 -28.04 7.03 33.53
CA ILE A 445 -28.16 6.11 34.67
C ILE A 445 -27.98 6.88 35.99
N ARG A 446 -27.00 7.79 36.07
CA ARG A 446 -26.80 8.64 37.26
C ARG A 446 -28.01 9.52 37.54
N ASN A 447 -28.60 10.13 36.51
CA ASN A 447 -29.81 10.94 36.69
C ASN A 447 -30.98 10.09 37.21
N TYR A 448 -31.16 8.87 36.69
CA TYR A 448 -32.17 7.94 37.19
C TYR A 448 -31.92 7.54 38.66
N GLU A 449 -30.67 7.26 39.03
CA GLU A 449 -30.28 6.94 40.41
C GLU A 449 -30.58 8.11 41.35
N ASP A 450 -30.19 9.33 40.95
CA ASP A 450 -30.41 10.55 41.72
C ASP A 450 -31.92 10.80 41.93
N GLU A 451 -32.73 10.74 40.87
CA GLU A 451 -34.19 10.91 40.94
C GLU A 451 -34.85 9.84 41.82
N THR A 452 -34.44 8.58 41.69
CA THR A 452 -35.01 7.46 42.45
C THR A 452 -34.61 7.51 43.93
N SER A 453 -33.38 7.92 44.23
CA SER A 453 -32.85 8.02 45.59
C SER A 453 -33.60 9.02 46.47
N LEU A 454 -34.09 10.12 45.88
CA LEU A 454 -34.93 11.12 46.56
C LEU A 454 -36.25 10.50 47.04
N ILE A 455 -36.87 9.68 46.20
CA ILE A 455 -38.17 9.04 46.47
C ILE A 455 -38.03 7.94 47.54
N ILE A 456 -36.96 7.14 47.51
CA ILE A 456 -36.73 6.05 48.48
C ILE A 456 -36.56 6.57 49.92
N ARG A 457 -36.05 7.79 50.11
CA ARG A 457 -35.83 8.38 51.43
C ARG A 457 -37.12 8.88 52.11
N GLU A 458 -38.23 8.99 51.38
CA GLU A 458 -39.51 9.39 51.95
C GLU A 458 -40.23 8.20 52.62
N GLU A 459 -40.66 8.38 53.87
CA GLU A 459 -41.42 7.35 54.58
C GLU A 459 -42.82 7.20 53.96
N PHE A 460 -43.21 5.98 53.56
CA PHE A 460 -44.49 5.72 52.91
C PHE A 460 -45.67 6.33 53.70
N PRO A 461 -46.48 7.21 53.09
CA PRO A 461 -47.57 7.91 53.79
C PRO A 461 -48.57 6.97 54.49
N GLN A 462 -48.78 5.77 53.94
CA GLN A 462 -49.65 4.75 54.53
C GLN A 462 -49.05 4.17 55.83
N LEU A 463 -47.74 3.98 55.92
CA LEU A 463 -47.06 3.49 57.12
C LEU A 463 -47.06 4.54 58.23
N LYS A 464 -46.87 5.81 57.87
CA LYS A 464 -46.98 6.93 58.82
C LYS A 464 -48.37 7.00 59.46
N LYS A 465 -49.43 6.96 58.65
CA LYS A 465 -50.83 6.93 59.15
C LYS A 465 -51.11 5.75 60.07
N VAL A 466 -50.62 4.55 59.74
CA VAL A 466 -50.79 3.36 60.58
C VAL A 466 -50.05 3.52 61.92
N ARG A 467 -48.85 4.10 61.92
CA ARG A 467 -48.10 4.40 63.15
C ARG A 467 -48.86 5.36 64.05
N ASP A 468 -49.40 6.45 63.48
CA ASP A 468 -50.16 7.44 64.24
C ASP A 468 -51.40 6.79 64.88
N ILE A 469 -52.15 5.98 64.12
CA ILE A 469 -53.27 5.19 64.62
C ILE A 469 -52.82 4.27 65.76
N LEU A 470 -51.72 3.51 65.60
CA LEU A 470 -51.22 2.61 66.64
C LEU A 470 -50.85 3.37 67.93
N SER A 471 -50.27 4.56 67.80
CA SER A 471 -49.90 5.40 68.95
C SER A 471 -51.13 5.87 69.73
N GLU A 472 -52.18 6.30 69.03
CA GLU A 472 -53.46 6.72 69.60
C GLU A 472 -54.17 5.54 70.30
N TYR A 473 -54.27 4.39 69.64
CA TYR A 473 -54.84 3.19 70.23
C TYR A 473 -54.05 2.72 71.46
N ASN A 474 -52.72 2.79 71.44
CA ASN A 474 -51.91 2.44 72.61
C ASN A 474 -52.23 3.35 73.80
N SER A 475 -52.36 4.67 73.57
CA SER A 475 -52.76 5.62 74.62
C SER A 475 -54.10 5.26 75.24
N GLN A 476 -55.12 5.00 74.40
CA GLN A 476 -56.46 4.61 74.85
C GLN A 476 -56.44 3.26 75.61
N ILE A 477 -55.68 2.28 75.14
CA ILE A 477 -55.54 0.97 75.79
C ILE A 477 -54.85 1.11 77.15
N GLN A 478 -53.84 1.97 77.31
CA GLN A 478 -53.20 2.19 78.61
C GLN A 478 -54.19 2.79 79.62
N VAL A 479 -55.01 3.76 79.21
CA VAL A 479 -56.06 4.31 80.08
C VAL A 479 -57.02 3.22 80.55
N ILE A 480 -57.51 2.38 79.63
CA ILE A 480 -58.41 1.28 79.97
C ILE A 480 -57.72 0.26 80.89
N LYS A 481 -56.45 -0.07 80.61
CA LYS A 481 -55.66 -1.00 81.42
C LYS A 481 -55.46 -0.46 82.84
N ASP A 482 -55.14 0.82 82.98
CA ASP A 482 -54.96 1.47 84.28
C ASP A 482 -56.26 1.53 85.08
N ASP A 483 -57.39 1.77 84.41
CA ASP A 483 -58.72 1.73 85.05
C ASP A 483 -59.09 0.32 85.50
N VAL A 484 -58.87 -0.69 84.66
CA VAL A 484 -59.06 -2.11 85.01
C VAL A 484 -58.15 -2.49 86.17
N TYR A 485 -56.87 -2.08 86.14
CA TYR A 485 -55.91 -2.37 87.19
C TYR A 485 -56.29 -1.71 88.52
N LYS A 486 -56.64 -0.41 88.52
CA LYS A 486 -57.15 0.30 89.72
C LYS A 486 -58.38 -0.37 90.30
N ARG A 487 -59.31 -0.83 89.43
CA ARG A 487 -60.50 -1.53 89.87
C ARG A 487 -60.17 -2.87 90.51
N ILE A 488 -59.30 -3.68 89.89
CA ILE A 488 -58.84 -4.95 90.43
C ILE A 488 -58.08 -4.76 91.76
N ASP A 489 -57.23 -3.73 91.86
CA ASP A 489 -56.44 -3.42 93.06
C ASP A 489 -57.34 -3.07 94.27
N SER A 490 -58.48 -2.39 94.02
CA SER A 490 -59.46 -2.06 95.06
C SER A 490 -60.16 -3.27 95.71
N PHE A 491 -60.13 -4.44 95.06
CA PHE A 491 -60.72 -5.68 95.57
C PHE A 491 -59.72 -6.63 96.22
N LYS A 492 -58.42 -6.30 96.28
CA LYS A 492 -57.38 -7.15 96.91
C LYS A 492 -57.61 -7.46 98.39
N SER A 493 -58.38 -6.63 99.10
CA SER A 493 -58.72 -6.80 100.52
C SER A 493 -59.98 -7.66 100.76
N HIS A 494 -60.63 -8.13 99.69
CA HIS A 494 -61.83 -8.97 99.74
C HIS A 494 -61.52 -10.37 99.18
N ASP A 495 -62.17 -11.41 99.71
CA ASP A 495 -61.90 -12.82 99.39
C ASP A 495 -62.52 -13.23 98.02
N VAL A 496 -62.05 -12.60 96.93
CA VAL A 496 -62.54 -12.79 95.55
C VAL A 496 -61.43 -13.37 94.68
N ASP A 497 -61.73 -14.40 93.87
CA ASP A 497 -60.78 -15.00 92.93
C ASP A 497 -60.52 -14.08 91.71
N ILE A 498 -59.47 -13.27 91.82
CA ILE A 498 -59.05 -12.29 90.83
C ILE A 498 -58.34 -12.94 89.62
N TYR A 499 -57.81 -14.16 89.76
CA TYR A 499 -56.93 -14.78 88.76
C TYR A 499 -57.67 -15.13 87.47
N GLN A 500 -58.89 -15.67 87.56
CA GLN A 500 -59.68 -16.02 86.37
C GLN A 500 -60.07 -14.80 85.53
N ILE A 501 -60.30 -13.65 86.17
CA ILE A 501 -60.66 -12.40 85.49
C ILE A 501 -59.46 -11.80 84.76
N ILE A 502 -58.28 -11.80 85.39
CA ILE A 502 -57.03 -11.37 84.74
C ILE A 502 -56.74 -12.26 83.53
N LYS A 503 -56.88 -13.58 83.67
CA LYS A 503 -56.67 -14.53 82.57
C LYS A 503 -57.63 -14.30 81.41
N LEU A 504 -58.92 -14.03 81.67
CA LEU A 504 -59.92 -13.69 80.63
C LEU A 504 -59.58 -12.40 79.89
N TRP A 505 -59.02 -11.38 80.57
CA TRP A 505 -58.54 -10.15 79.94
C TRP A 505 -57.30 -10.41 79.08
N GLU A 506 -56.32 -11.14 79.61
CA GLU A 506 -55.09 -11.48 78.88
C GLU A 506 -55.38 -12.32 77.63
N ASP A 507 -56.26 -13.31 77.72
CA ASP A 507 -56.65 -14.17 76.59
C ASP A 507 -57.36 -13.38 75.49
N ASN A 508 -58.31 -12.50 75.86
CA ASN A 508 -58.98 -11.62 74.90
C ASN A 508 -58.03 -10.61 74.26
N PHE A 509 -57.15 -10.00 75.05
CA PHE A 509 -56.15 -9.05 74.56
C PHE A 509 -55.17 -9.73 73.60
N ASN A 510 -54.68 -10.94 73.96
CA ASN A 510 -53.80 -11.73 73.11
C ASN A 510 -54.45 -12.11 71.78
N ARG A 511 -55.74 -12.51 71.80
CA ARG A 511 -56.50 -12.83 70.58
C ARG A 511 -56.64 -11.60 69.67
N LYS A 512 -56.92 -10.42 70.24
CA LYS A 512 -57.02 -9.17 69.48
C LYS A 512 -55.66 -8.70 68.93
N ARG A 513 -54.59 -8.87 69.71
CA ARG A 513 -53.22 -8.61 69.26
C ARG A 513 -52.86 -9.46 68.03
N GLN A 514 -53.19 -10.75 68.04
CA GLN A 514 -52.95 -11.64 66.89
C GLN A 514 -53.71 -11.18 65.62
N GLN A 515 -54.95 -10.71 65.77
CA GLN A 515 -55.72 -10.15 64.64
C GLN A 515 -55.05 -8.90 64.04
N LEU A 516 -54.52 -8.01 64.89
CA LEU A 516 -53.80 -6.82 64.45
C LEU A 516 -52.49 -7.16 63.72
N THR A 517 -51.71 -8.12 64.24
CA THR A 517 -50.49 -8.60 63.60
C THR A 517 -50.77 -9.15 62.19
N PHE A 518 -51.89 -9.86 62.01
CA PHE A 518 -52.30 -10.37 60.70
C PHE A 518 -52.62 -9.24 59.70
N LEU A 519 -53.35 -8.20 60.12
CA LEU A 519 -53.67 -7.05 59.27
C LEU A 519 -52.42 -6.28 58.81
N ILE A 520 -51.45 -6.07 59.70
CA ILE A 520 -50.17 -5.44 59.37
C ILE A 520 -49.39 -6.31 58.37
N SER A 521 -49.37 -7.63 58.57
CA SER A 521 -48.71 -8.57 57.66
C SER A 521 -49.33 -8.54 56.26
N LEU A 522 -50.66 -8.37 56.17
CA LEU A 522 -51.39 -8.27 54.89
C LEU A 522 -51.07 -6.96 54.15
N LEU A 523 -50.93 -5.85 54.87
CA LEU A 523 -50.48 -4.57 54.32
C LEU A 523 -49.06 -4.66 53.74
N ILE A 524 -48.13 -5.26 54.49
CA ILE A 524 -46.73 -5.45 54.05
C ILE A 524 -46.65 -6.32 52.80
N ASN A 525 -47.41 -7.43 52.75
CA ASN A 525 -47.45 -8.29 51.56
C ASN A 525 -48.00 -7.56 50.32
N LYS A 526 -48.99 -6.67 50.49
CA LYS A 526 -49.53 -5.87 49.39
C LYS A 526 -48.50 -4.86 48.85
N LEU A 527 -47.77 -4.18 49.74
CA LEU A 527 -46.67 -3.28 49.37
C LEU A 527 -45.55 -4.04 48.64
N PHE A 528 -45.14 -5.20 49.16
CA PHE A 528 -44.12 -6.03 48.53
C PHE A 528 -44.51 -6.44 47.10
N LYS A 529 -45.77 -6.82 46.88
CA LYS A 529 -46.26 -7.21 45.55
C LYS A 529 -46.19 -6.07 44.53
N SER A 530 -46.55 -4.84 44.93
CA SER A 530 -46.44 -3.67 44.03
C SER A 530 -44.98 -3.30 43.71
N PHE A 531 -44.05 -3.49 44.65
CA PHE A 531 -42.62 -3.25 44.40
C PHE A 531 -42.02 -4.31 43.48
N LYS A 532 -42.45 -5.57 43.62
CA LYS A 532 -41.98 -6.67 42.77
C LYS A 532 -42.23 -6.38 41.27
N GLU A 533 -43.41 -5.90 40.91
CA GLU A 533 -43.72 -5.57 39.50
C GLU A 533 -42.85 -4.43 38.94
N LEU A 534 -42.45 -3.48 39.79
CA LEU A 534 -41.54 -2.39 39.43
C LEU A 534 -40.11 -2.89 39.24
N ILE A 535 -39.62 -3.71 40.17
CA ILE A 535 -38.30 -4.35 40.10
C ILE A 535 -38.19 -5.23 38.85
N ASP A 536 -39.24 -6.00 38.54
CA ASP A 536 -39.27 -6.85 37.36
C ASP A 536 -39.21 -6.00 36.07
N LYS A 537 -39.92 -4.87 36.01
CA LYS A 537 -39.86 -3.93 34.86
C LYS A 537 -38.50 -3.26 34.71
N GLU A 538 -37.90 -2.83 35.82
CA GLU A 538 -36.56 -2.25 35.84
C GLU A 538 -35.52 -3.28 35.35
N GLY A 539 -35.62 -4.53 35.81
CA GLY A 539 -34.76 -5.62 35.35
C GLY A 539 -34.87 -5.88 33.85
N ILE A 540 -36.08 -5.84 33.27
CA ILE A 540 -36.30 -6.01 31.82
C ILE A 540 -35.69 -4.84 31.03
N LEU A 541 -35.86 -3.60 31.51
CA LEU A 541 -35.32 -2.41 30.86
C LEU A 541 -33.79 -2.52 30.72
N PHE A 542 -33.09 -2.78 31.82
CA PHE A 542 -31.63 -2.85 31.81
C PHE A 542 -31.10 -4.06 31.04
N ALA A 543 -31.80 -5.21 31.06
CA ALA A 543 -31.45 -6.35 30.23
C ALA A 543 -31.50 -6.00 28.73
N THR A 544 -32.51 -5.25 28.31
CA THR A 544 -32.69 -4.85 26.89
C THR A 544 -31.62 -3.86 26.42
N ILE A 545 -31.16 -2.96 27.30
CA ILE A 545 -30.14 -1.95 26.97
C ILE A 545 -28.73 -2.56 26.78
N THR A 546 -28.48 -3.76 27.32
CA THR A 546 -27.15 -4.40 27.21
C THR A 546 -26.82 -4.96 25.82
N GLU A 547 -27.76 -4.97 24.88
CA GLU A 547 -27.57 -5.49 23.53
C GLU A 547 -27.40 -4.38 22.50
N ILE A 548 -26.38 -4.50 21.63
CA ILE A 548 -26.06 -3.52 20.57
C ILE A 548 -26.44 -4.08 19.17
N THR A 549 -26.89 -5.34 19.06
CA THR A 549 -27.14 -6.00 17.77
C THR A 549 -28.62 -6.02 17.39
N GLU A 550 -28.92 -5.78 16.10
CA GLU A 550 -30.26 -5.97 15.53
C GLU A 550 -30.66 -7.46 15.52
N GLN A 551 -31.91 -7.73 15.88
CA GLN A 551 -32.48 -9.07 15.95
C GLN A 551 -32.65 -9.63 14.54
N THR A 552 -31.91 -10.70 14.23
CA THR A 552 -32.16 -11.49 13.02
C THR A 552 -33.10 -12.64 13.38
N GLU A 553 -34.35 -12.47 12.96
CA GLU A 553 -35.45 -13.45 12.95
C GLU A 553 -36.11 -13.83 14.29
N ASN A 554 -37.42 -14.05 14.20
CA ASN A 554 -38.39 -14.29 15.28
C ASN A 554 -38.07 -15.54 16.12
N PHE A 555 -37.09 -15.47 17.03
CA PHE A 555 -36.98 -16.41 18.14
C PHE A 555 -37.92 -15.96 19.27
N GLY A 556 -39.20 -16.29 19.14
CA GLY A 556 -40.27 -15.80 20.00
C GLY A 556 -40.27 -16.24 21.48
N GLU A 557 -39.27 -16.97 21.99
CA GLU A 557 -39.29 -17.45 23.38
C GLU A 557 -37.94 -17.48 24.11
N LEU A 558 -36.84 -17.03 23.50
CA LEU A 558 -35.55 -16.95 24.19
C LEU A 558 -35.22 -15.49 24.51
N PRO A 559 -34.98 -15.12 25.79
CA PRO A 559 -34.48 -13.79 26.12
C PRO A 559 -33.13 -13.57 25.41
N LEU A 560 -33.00 -12.40 24.77
CA LEU A 560 -32.01 -12.14 23.72
C LEU A 560 -30.55 -12.17 24.18
N ASN A 561 -30.29 -12.14 25.49
CA ASN A 561 -28.96 -12.23 26.07
C ASN A 561 -28.30 -13.62 25.88
N PHE A 562 -28.99 -14.55 25.20
CA PHE A 562 -28.55 -15.90 24.85
C PHE A 562 -28.23 -16.10 23.37
N ALA A 563 -28.60 -15.18 22.46
CA ALA A 563 -28.39 -15.35 21.03
C ALA A 563 -27.07 -14.68 20.58
N LEU A 564 -26.08 -15.49 20.19
CA LEU A 564 -24.87 -14.98 19.53
C LEU A 564 -25.26 -14.59 18.10
N SER A 565 -25.13 -13.31 17.73
CA SER A 565 -25.38 -12.87 16.36
C SER A 565 -24.36 -13.51 15.41
N SER A 566 -24.79 -13.86 14.20
CA SER A 566 -23.91 -14.42 13.15
C SER A 566 -22.70 -13.52 12.85
N PHE A 567 -22.88 -12.20 12.95
CA PHE A 567 -21.82 -11.20 12.78
C PHE A 567 -20.73 -11.25 13.88
N LEU A 568 -21.11 -11.51 15.14
CA LEU A 568 -20.14 -11.65 16.23
C LEU A 568 -19.40 -12.99 16.17
N ALA A 569 -20.08 -14.06 15.75
CA ALA A 569 -19.51 -15.40 15.67
C ALA A 569 -18.28 -15.49 14.74
N GLU A 570 -18.23 -14.70 13.67
CA GLU A 570 -17.10 -14.68 12.71
C GLU A 570 -15.92 -13.79 13.14
N LYS A 571 -16.10 -12.91 14.14
CA LYS A 571 -15.09 -11.91 14.53
C LYS A 571 -14.42 -12.17 15.88
N LEU A 572 -14.93 -13.11 16.67
CA LEU A 572 -14.38 -13.46 17.98
C LEU A 572 -13.18 -14.42 17.83
N THR A 573 -12.13 -14.17 18.60
CA THR A 573 -10.98 -15.08 18.72
C THR A 573 -11.33 -16.32 19.54
N GLU A 574 -10.53 -17.39 19.44
CA GLU A 574 -10.76 -18.61 20.23
C GLU A 574 -10.81 -18.35 21.75
N ASP A 575 -10.00 -17.42 22.25
CA ASP A 575 -9.92 -17.14 23.68
C ASP A 575 -11.14 -16.36 24.17
N GLU A 576 -11.64 -15.40 23.39
CA GLU A 576 -12.90 -14.69 23.66
C GLU A 576 -14.10 -15.65 23.63
N LEU A 577 -14.10 -16.63 22.72
CA LEU A 577 -15.11 -17.69 22.69
C LEU A 577 -15.05 -18.57 23.94
N LYS A 578 -13.86 -18.96 24.40
CA LYS A 578 -13.68 -19.75 25.64
C LYS A 578 -14.12 -18.97 26.88
N GLU A 579 -13.79 -17.68 26.96
CA GLU A 579 -14.23 -16.80 28.04
C GLU A 579 -15.75 -16.73 28.10
N ARG A 580 -16.42 -16.54 26.95
CA ARG A 580 -17.88 -16.52 26.88
C ARG A 580 -18.53 -17.85 27.25
N ILE A 581 -17.93 -18.97 26.84
CA ILE A 581 -18.37 -20.32 27.27
C ILE A 581 -18.28 -20.46 28.80
N ASN A 582 -17.20 -19.99 29.41
CA ASN A 582 -17.01 -20.04 30.86
C ASN A 582 -18.02 -19.18 31.62
N GLU A 583 -18.31 -17.97 31.14
CA GLU A 583 -19.35 -17.11 31.71
C GLU A 583 -20.72 -17.79 31.69
N ILE A 584 -21.11 -18.39 30.55
CA ILE A 584 -22.38 -19.11 30.42
C ILE A 584 -22.42 -20.31 31.37
N ASN A 585 -21.36 -21.10 31.44
CA ASN A 585 -21.27 -22.25 32.35
C ASN A 585 -21.40 -21.83 33.83
N SER A 586 -20.82 -20.69 34.21
CA SER A 586 -20.95 -20.15 35.57
C SER A 586 -22.41 -19.80 35.92
N LYS A 587 -23.14 -19.16 35.00
CA LYS A 587 -24.57 -18.83 35.16
C LYS A 587 -25.44 -20.09 35.24
N ILE A 588 -25.17 -21.08 34.38
CA ILE A 588 -25.86 -22.39 34.43
C ILE A 588 -25.67 -23.03 35.81
N THR A 589 -24.44 -23.00 36.33
CA THR A 589 -24.13 -23.57 37.65
C THR A 589 -24.89 -22.86 38.77
N GLN A 590 -24.96 -21.52 38.74
CA GLN A 590 -25.73 -20.73 39.71
C GLN A 590 -27.23 -21.06 39.67
N LEU A 591 -27.81 -21.16 38.48
CA LEU A 591 -29.23 -21.51 38.31
C LEU A 591 -29.54 -22.94 38.77
N ASN A 592 -28.65 -23.89 38.51
CA ASN A 592 -28.81 -25.26 38.99
C ASN A 592 -28.75 -25.35 40.53
N ASN A 593 -27.88 -24.56 41.16
CA ASN A 593 -27.81 -24.48 42.62
C ASN A 593 -29.09 -23.91 43.23
N SER A 594 -29.63 -22.82 42.66
CA SER A 594 -30.89 -22.24 43.14
C SER A 594 -32.06 -23.20 42.93
N LEU A 595 -32.14 -23.86 41.77
CA LEU A 595 -33.12 -24.91 41.50
C LEU A 595 -33.06 -26.02 42.55
N GLY A 596 -31.85 -26.50 42.89
CA GLY A 596 -31.65 -27.52 43.92
C GLY A 596 -32.15 -27.09 45.29
N LEU A 597 -31.89 -25.83 45.71
CA LEU A 597 -32.40 -25.29 46.97
C LEU A 597 -33.93 -25.26 47.02
N TYR A 598 -34.57 -24.82 45.94
CA TYR A 598 -36.04 -24.79 45.85
C TYR A 598 -36.65 -26.19 45.85
N GLN A 599 -36.02 -27.17 45.19
CA GLN A 599 -36.47 -28.56 45.21
C GLN A 599 -36.38 -29.18 46.61
N VAL A 600 -35.29 -28.91 47.35
CA VAL A 600 -35.14 -29.34 48.74
C VAL A 600 -36.23 -28.73 49.62
N GLU A 601 -36.49 -27.43 49.49
CA GLU A 601 -37.54 -26.78 50.28
C GLU A 601 -38.94 -27.32 49.95
N LEU A 602 -39.22 -27.57 48.67
CA LEU A 602 -40.47 -28.19 48.22
C LEU A 602 -40.66 -29.59 48.84
N SER A 603 -39.62 -30.41 48.87
CA SER A 603 -39.68 -31.75 49.48
C SER A 603 -39.96 -31.70 50.99
N LYS A 604 -39.40 -30.72 51.71
CA LYS A 604 -39.67 -30.51 53.14
C LYS A 604 -41.13 -30.11 53.36
N LEU A 605 -41.63 -29.17 52.57
CA LEU A 605 -43.02 -28.73 52.65
C LEU A 605 -44.00 -29.86 52.35
N GLU A 606 -43.73 -30.68 51.33
CA GLU A 606 -44.52 -31.88 51.01
C GLU A 606 -44.50 -32.90 52.16
N THR A 607 -43.34 -33.11 52.78
CA THR A 607 -43.20 -34.02 53.93
C THR A 607 -44.00 -33.51 55.14
N ILE A 608 -43.90 -32.22 55.46
CA ILE A 608 -44.66 -31.59 56.55
C ILE A 608 -46.17 -31.71 56.29
N LEU A 609 -46.62 -31.44 55.06
CA LEU A 609 -48.02 -31.55 54.68
C LEU A 609 -48.52 -32.99 54.80
N SER A 610 -47.76 -33.95 54.25
CA SER A 610 -48.03 -35.38 54.33
C SER A 610 -48.18 -35.84 55.79
N ASN A 611 -47.26 -35.46 56.67
CA ASN A 611 -47.31 -35.80 58.10
C ASN A 611 -48.52 -35.18 58.80
N ARG A 612 -48.87 -33.91 58.52
CA ARG A 612 -50.07 -33.27 59.07
C ARG A 612 -51.38 -33.92 58.60
N VAL A 613 -51.42 -34.43 57.37
CA VAL A 613 -52.58 -35.15 56.83
C VAL A 613 -52.65 -36.56 57.44
N LYS A 614 -51.53 -37.28 57.54
CA LYS A 614 -51.44 -38.59 58.21
C LYS A 614 -51.91 -38.52 59.67
N PHE A 615 -51.44 -37.52 60.42
CA PHE A 615 -51.87 -37.30 61.82
C PHE A 615 -53.38 -37.04 61.93
N ARG A 616 -53.94 -36.14 61.10
CA ARG A 616 -55.38 -35.87 61.07
C ARG A 616 -56.24 -37.08 60.70
N LYS A 617 -55.69 -38.02 59.91
CA LYS A 617 -56.38 -39.21 59.43
C LYS A 617 -56.06 -40.48 60.23
N GLY A 618 -55.32 -40.37 61.34
CA GLY A 618 -55.02 -41.49 62.23
C GLY A 618 -54.07 -42.54 61.64
N VAL A 619 -53.19 -42.13 60.73
CA VAL A 619 -52.34 -43.03 59.92
C VAL A 619 -50.92 -43.05 60.48
N THR A 620 -50.45 -44.22 60.90
CA THR A 620 -49.08 -44.41 61.43
C THR A 620 -48.12 -45.02 60.42
N ALA A 621 -48.61 -45.62 59.33
CA ALA A 621 -47.78 -46.27 58.32
C ALA A 621 -47.19 -45.28 57.29
N SER A 622 -45.95 -45.53 56.87
CA SER A 622 -45.25 -44.75 55.84
C SER A 622 -45.88 -44.95 54.46
N ASP A 623 -46.22 -46.19 54.12
CA ASP A 623 -46.62 -46.61 52.77
C ASP A 623 -48.06 -47.15 52.76
N VAL A 624 -49.01 -46.26 52.52
CA VAL A 624 -50.42 -46.63 52.39
C VAL A 624 -50.79 -46.68 50.91
N HIS A 625 -51.25 -47.84 50.46
CA HIS A 625 -51.68 -48.06 49.10
C HIS A 625 -53.20 -48.00 49.03
N CYS A 626 -53.74 -47.39 47.97
CA CYS A 626 -55.17 -47.45 47.71
C CYS A 626 -55.53 -48.85 47.19
N THR A 627 -56.41 -49.57 47.87
CA THR A 627 -56.76 -50.95 47.48
C THR A 627 -57.57 -51.03 46.18
N VAL A 628 -58.11 -49.91 45.69
CA VAL A 628 -58.90 -49.85 44.46
C VAL A 628 -58.01 -49.71 43.22
N CYS A 629 -56.94 -48.90 43.28
CA CYS A 629 -56.05 -48.67 42.14
C CYS A 629 -54.64 -49.26 42.32
N HIS A 630 -54.35 -49.82 43.49
CA HIS A 630 -53.05 -50.38 43.92
C HIS A 630 -51.87 -49.40 43.87
N LYS A 631 -52.12 -48.09 43.72
CA LYS A 631 -51.07 -47.05 43.75
C LYS A 631 -50.87 -46.50 45.17
N ASN A 632 -49.64 -46.04 45.44
CA ASN A 632 -49.30 -45.31 46.66
C ASN A 632 -50.12 -44.02 46.81
N LEU A 633 -50.54 -43.71 48.04
CA LEU A 633 -51.21 -42.47 48.37
C LEU A 633 -50.18 -41.38 48.66
N ASN A 634 -50.12 -40.36 47.80
CA ASN A 634 -49.34 -39.17 48.09
C ASN A 634 -50.19 -38.20 48.93
N PHE A 635 -50.07 -38.26 50.26
CA PHE A 635 -50.86 -37.42 51.17
C PHE A 635 -50.61 -35.90 51.02
N ALA A 636 -49.55 -35.47 50.33
CA ALA A 636 -49.31 -34.06 50.04
C ALA A 636 -50.07 -33.57 48.79
N ARG A 637 -50.37 -34.45 47.83
CA ARG A 637 -51.00 -34.09 46.55
C ARG A 637 -52.40 -34.68 46.36
N ASP A 638 -52.65 -35.86 46.90
CA ASP A 638 -53.88 -36.62 46.70
C ASP A 638 -54.94 -36.25 47.74
N LYS A 639 -56.19 -36.06 47.29
CA LYS A 639 -57.34 -36.01 48.19
C LYS A 639 -57.67 -37.43 48.63
N VAL A 640 -57.62 -37.68 49.94
CA VAL A 640 -57.81 -39.01 50.52
C VAL A 640 -59.06 -39.08 51.40
N ILE A 641 -59.74 -40.22 51.38
CA ILE A 641 -60.87 -40.55 52.27
C ILE A 641 -60.50 -41.78 53.10
N THR A 642 -60.87 -41.74 54.38
CA THR A 642 -60.73 -42.84 55.35
C THR A 642 -62.09 -43.48 55.60
N CYS A 643 -62.15 -44.81 55.57
CA CYS A 643 -63.34 -45.54 56.00
C CYS A 643 -63.53 -45.39 57.52
N PRO A 644 -64.69 -44.91 58.01
CA PRO A 644 -64.97 -44.80 59.44
C PRO A 644 -65.02 -46.14 60.18
N PHE A 645 -65.28 -47.26 59.50
CA PHE A 645 -65.43 -48.57 60.15
C PHE A 645 -64.10 -49.33 60.30
N CYS A 646 -63.29 -49.39 59.24
CA CYS A 646 -62.05 -50.17 59.23
C CYS A 646 -60.78 -49.33 59.15
N GLY A 647 -60.90 -48.00 59.07
CA GLY A 647 -59.75 -47.08 58.98
C GLY A 647 -58.98 -47.10 57.65
N SER A 648 -59.37 -47.93 56.68
CA SER A 648 -58.70 -48.04 55.38
C SER A 648 -58.82 -46.75 54.56
N ILE A 649 -57.79 -46.44 53.80
CA ILE A 649 -57.63 -45.13 53.12
C ILE A 649 -57.60 -45.32 51.61
N TYR A 650 -58.26 -44.43 50.89
CA TYR A 650 -58.39 -44.49 49.44
C TYR A 650 -58.20 -43.11 48.83
N HIS A 651 -57.82 -43.06 47.55
CA HIS A 651 -57.99 -41.85 46.75
C HIS A 651 -59.48 -41.51 46.69
N TYR A 652 -59.81 -40.23 46.88
CA TYR A 652 -61.17 -39.70 46.86
C TYR A 652 -61.95 -40.20 45.63
N LEU A 653 -61.36 -40.06 44.44
CA LEU A 653 -62.01 -40.48 43.18
C LEU A 653 -62.16 -42.00 43.07
N CYS A 654 -61.18 -42.77 43.57
CA CYS A 654 -61.23 -44.23 43.49
C CYS A 654 -62.35 -44.79 44.38
N VAL A 655 -62.48 -44.27 45.61
CA VAL A 655 -63.56 -44.70 46.51
C VAL A 655 -64.91 -44.13 46.09
N ALA A 656 -64.98 -42.90 45.58
CA ALA A 656 -66.23 -42.34 45.06
C ALA A 656 -66.80 -43.18 43.90
N PHE A 657 -65.93 -43.63 42.97
CA PHE A 657 -66.32 -44.53 41.88
C PHE A 657 -66.72 -45.92 42.39
N TRP A 658 -66.08 -46.43 43.44
CA TRP A 658 -66.46 -47.72 44.04
C TRP A 658 -67.82 -47.64 44.75
N LEU A 659 -68.02 -46.58 45.55
CA LEU A 659 -69.24 -46.35 46.32
C LEU A 659 -70.46 -46.15 45.44
N SER A 660 -70.32 -45.54 44.26
CA SER A 660 -71.43 -45.37 43.32
C SER A 660 -71.97 -46.69 42.76
N LYS A 661 -71.22 -47.80 42.88
CA LYS A 661 -71.61 -49.12 42.36
C LYS A 661 -72.03 -50.10 43.45
N TYR A 662 -71.34 -50.12 44.59
CA TYR A 662 -71.47 -51.21 45.57
C TYR A 662 -71.86 -50.74 46.98
N ASN A 663 -72.00 -49.43 47.21
CA ASN A 663 -72.31 -48.78 48.50
C ASN A 663 -71.65 -49.41 49.75
N SER A 664 -70.43 -49.91 49.60
CA SER A 664 -69.71 -50.67 50.63
C SER A 664 -68.22 -50.34 50.59
N CYS A 665 -67.56 -50.50 51.73
CA CYS A 665 -66.12 -50.29 51.82
C CYS A 665 -65.38 -51.39 51.02
N PRO A 666 -64.45 -51.05 50.10
CA PRO A 666 -63.67 -52.06 49.35
C PRO A 666 -62.91 -53.05 50.24
N MET A 667 -62.51 -52.64 51.44
CA MET A 667 -61.67 -53.46 52.33
C MET A 667 -62.49 -54.28 53.33
N CYS A 668 -63.44 -53.66 54.05
CA CYS A 668 -64.21 -54.36 55.10
C CYS A 668 -65.62 -54.75 54.69
N GLN A 669 -66.06 -54.37 53.49
CA GLN A 669 -67.40 -54.64 52.94
C GLN A 669 -68.57 -54.13 53.80
N ASN A 670 -68.32 -53.36 54.87
CA ASN A 670 -69.38 -52.69 55.60
C ASN A 670 -70.12 -51.74 54.66
N ASN A 671 -71.44 -51.90 54.62
CA ASN A 671 -72.32 -51.00 53.89
C ASN A 671 -72.35 -49.65 54.59
N PHE A 672 -72.11 -48.59 53.82
CA PHE A 672 -72.39 -47.24 54.30
C PHE A 672 -73.89 -47.04 54.13
N LEU A 673 -74.68 -47.35 55.17
CA LEU A 673 -76.13 -47.29 55.07
C LEU A 673 -76.62 -45.89 54.64
N GLU A 674 -77.72 -45.96 53.91
CA GLU A 674 -78.38 -45.00 53.03
C GLU A 674 -78.60 -43.56 53.56
N PRO A 675 -78.78 -42.60 52.64
CA PRO A 675 -79.11 -41.22 52.98
C PRO A 675 -80.41 -41.16 53.80
N TYR A 676 -80.40 -40.33 54.84
CA TYR A 676 -81.54 -40.03 55.74
C TYR A 676 -81.87 -41.06 56.83
N SER A 677 -81.06 -41.07 57.89
CA SER A 677 -81.51 -41.46 59.23
C SER A 677 -81.39 -40.26 60.20
N ASN A 678 -82.37 -39.35 60.13
CA ASN A 678 -82.85 -38.40 61.14
C ASN A 678 -81.85 -37.83 62.18
N ILE A 679 -80.99 -36.88 61.78
CA ILE A 679 -80.26 -36.01 62.73
C ILE A 679 -80.41 -34.49 62.43
N TYR A 680 -81.17 -34.10 61.41
CA TYR A 680 -81.53 -32.69 61.18
C TYR A 680 -83.04 -32.49 61.03
N GLU A 681 -83.77 -32.80 62.10
CA GLU A 681 -84.97 -32.04 62.45
C GLU A 681 -84.75 -31.47 63.85
N GLY A 682 -84.39 -30.19 63.89
CA GLY A 682 -84.21 -29.44 65.13
C GLY A 682 -83.12 -28.38 65.01
N GLN A 683 -83.55 -27.18 64.59
CA GLN A 683 -82.93 -25.87 64.88
C GLN A 683 -81.59 -25.61 64.17
N GLU A 684 -81.35 -24.49 63.50
CA GLU A 684 -82.08 -23.25 63.33
C GLU A 684 -81.54 -22.56 62.07
N ASP A 685 -82.42 -21.89 61.36
CA ASP A 685 -82.07 -20.71 60.57
C ASP A 685 -81.42 -19.70 61.51
N GLN A 686 -80.14 -19.38 61.31
CA GLN A 686 -79.58 -18.05 61.52
C GLN A 686 -78.12 -17.95 61.04
N GLU A 687 -77.83 -16.84 60.37
CA GLU A 687 -76.51 -16.36 59.96
C GLU A 687 -75.98 -16.80 58.58
N LEU A 688 -76.81 -16.52 57.57
CA LEU A 688 -76.41 -15.47 56.62
C LEU A 688 -76.31 -14.14 57.38
N GLU A 689 -75.17 -13.87 57.99
CA GLU A 689 -74.68 -12.51 58.23
C GLU A 689 -73.18 -12.54 58.54
N LYS A 690 -72.41 -11.93 57.63
CA LYS A 690 -70.96 -11.60 57.69
C LYS A 690 -70.00 -12.72 57.29
N PHE A 691 -69.61 -12.74 56.02
CA PHE A 691 -68.28 -12.32 55.57
C PHE A 691 -68.29 -11.92 54.10
#